data_AF-A0A380ZF96-F1
#
_entry.id   AF-A0A380ZF96-F1
#
_cell.length_a   1.000
_cell.length_b   1.000
_cell.length_c   1.000
_cell.angle_alpha   90.00
_cell.angle_beta   90.00
_cell.angle_gamma   90.00
#
_symmetry.space_group_name_H-M   'P 1'
#
loop_
_entity.id
_entity.type
_entity.pdbx_description
1 polymer ?
#
loop_
_entity_poly.entity_id
_entity_poly.type
_entity_poly.pdbx_seq_one_letter_code
_entity_poly.pdbx_strand_id
1 'polypeptide(L)'
;MRRLLLLCYLVTAGVVGIFAQGENRLKDNFDFDWKFSLNDDRQYADPVYNDQSWEDIQLPHDWSIKLNFDHSISGSAAHLPGGIGWYRKAFIVPASYKNKSVSVLFDGIFHQSDVYINGKHLGFRPYGFCSIEYDLTPYLKYGEKNIISVRVDRSGKDNIARWYTGSGIYRHAWLIVTNPMHVINNGTYVTTPEIDAQRACVAVVTSLTNTSHQEETATLMQYILDKEGKVVAKSDNRKVTVQPKDTVDVTQQLNLENPVLWSIDTPSMYTMKTIVKIGRKTVDDYRTPFGVRTIEFTADRGFFLNGQQVKLKGLCLHQDAGALGTAVPDRSSERRLEILKEYGCNAIRCAHNQPSPEFLDMCDRMGFIVIDEAFDKWKSGYYAKYFDKWWQTDMEDMLLRDRNHPSVVLWSIGNELQEAWESSDEGVERAKMLQDFVHQKEPSRMAILSAQNNHQEKFSGVTDVIGYNYLEARMLSDHKKFPERRFMITEELPYYSGEEGNIRSYTPYNPWNIIAENEFVAGGFIWSGVDYLGEAASRESHGWPNGLFDICMFEKPRAAYHRAMWNNKPLVSIAFLDPSLDIDHGRDLWQWPKMASHWNLPRTYFGQVIQVCTITNCEEVEMFMNGKSMGKQKTADFTNNTIIWNIPYRPGTLEAKGYNDGKEVAAYQLATSKDTDSLILTPDRTMIKADGQDLSHIAIQLYDEDGKPVQTDDKELTVTVEGDGRFLGIDNGDLRRKNSFSGNRLKTYFGKALVVVQSLRKAGTMTVSVEMEGKATPYVVTIQSVR
;
A
#
# COMPACT_ATOMS: atom_id res chain seq x y z
N MET A 1 47.63 1.29 -53.17
CA MET A 1 47.26 -0.15 -53.12
C MET A 1 46.89 -0.46 -51.67
N ARG A 2 45.59 -0.47 -51.33
CA ARG A 2 44.67 -1.64 -51.27
C ARG A 2 44.81 -2.46 -49.97
N ARG A 3 43.76 -2.33 -49.12
CA ARG A 3 43.06 -3.36 -48.31
C ARG A 3 43.85 -3.96 -47.11
N LEU A 4 43.31 -4.16 -45.90
CA LEU A 4 42.02 -4.74 -45.46
C LEU A 4 41.85 -4.36 -43.94
N LEU A 5 40.81 -3.64 -43.51
CA LEU A 5 39.62 -4.14 -42.77
C LEU A 5 39.83 -5.37 -41.85
N LEU A 6 39.73 -5.18 -40.53
CA LEU A 6 38.85 -5.98 -39.68
C LEU A 6 38.41 -5.18 -38.44
N LEU A 7 37.09 -5.03 -38.33
CA LEU A 7 36.33 -4.37 -37.27
C LEU A 7 36.10 -5.41 -36.15
N CYS A 8 36.56 -5.16 -34.93
CA CYS A 8 36.13 -5.93 -33.75
C CYS A 8 35.07 -5.12 -33.00
N TYR A 9 33.80 -5.40 -33.26
CA TYR A 9 32.69 -5.01 -32.40
C TYR A 9 32.65 -5.96 -31.21
N LEU A 10 33.08 -5.49 -30.04
CA LEU A 10 32.88 -6.17 -28.76
C LEU A 10 31.44 -5.90 -28.30
N VAL A 11 30.56 -6.88 -28.49
CA VAL A 11 29.26 -6.93 -27.81
C VAL A 11 29.53 -7.31 -26.35
N THR A 12 29.49 -6.33 -25.46
CA THR A 12 29.48 -6.57 -24.01
C THR A 12 28.08 -7.03 -23.59
N ALA A 13 27.82 -8.33 -23.72
CA ALA A 13 26.73 -8.95 -22.97
C ALA A 13 27.13 -9.00 -21.49
N GLY A 14 26.44 -8.23 -20.66
CA GLY A 14 26.61 -8.26 -19.21
C GLY A 14 26.20 -9.62 -18.66
N VAL A 15 27.16 -10.53 -18.51
CA VAL A 15 26.98 -11.76 -17.74
C VAL A 15 27.09 -11.36 -16.27
N VAL A 16 25.95 -11.32 -15.57
CA VAL A 16 25.93 -11.25 -14.11
C VAL A 16 26.48 -12.57 -13.58
N GLY A 17 27.77 -12.59 -13.28
CA GLY A 17 28.38 -13.64 -12.48
C GLY A 17 27.95 -13.45 -11.03
N ILE A 18 27.03 -14.29 -10.55
CA ILE A 18 26.73 -14.42 -9.12
C ILE A 18 28.03 -14.87 -8.44
N PHE A 19 28.67 -13.98 -7.68
CA PHE A 19 29.76 -14.37 -6.78
C PHE A 19 29.16 -15.19 -5.63
N ALA A 20 29.13 -16.51 -5.80
CA ALA A 20 28.72 -17.45 -4.77
C ALA A 20 29.82 -17.57 -3.70
N GLN A 21 29.80 -16.70 -2.70
CA GLN A 21 30.38 -17.01 -1.39
C GLN A 21 29.31 -17.74 -0.57
N GLY A 22 29.46 -19.07 -0.44
CA GLY A 22 29.11 -19.85 0.75
C GLY A 22 27.72 -19.76 1.41
N GLU A 23 26.71 -19.13 0.84
CA GLU A 23 25.39 -19.05 1.48
C GLU A 23 24.62 -20.37 1.35
N ASN A 24 24.07 -20.80 2.48
CA ASN A 24 23.31 -22.05 2.59
C ASN A 24 21.88 -21.92 2.02
N ARG A 25 21.36 -20.68 1.99
CA ARG A 25 20.12 -20.25 1.34
C ARG A 25 20.38 -18.93 0.63
N LEU A 26 19.77 -18.76 -0.54
CA LEU A 26 19.75 -17.51 -1.30
C LEU A 26 18.29 -17.16 -1.60
N LYS A 27 17.90 -15.90 -1.40
CA LYS A 27 16.70 -15.27 -1.95
C LYS A 27 17.19 -14.08 -2.78
N ASP A 28 17.33 -14.27 -4.08
CA ASP A 28 17.90 -13.27 -4.98
C ASP A 28 16.80 -12.49 -5.70
N ASN A 29 17.01 -11.19 -5.86
CA ASN A 29 16.07 -10.33 -6.58
C ASN A 29 16.06 -10.73 -8.05
N PHE A 30 14.88 -11.11 -8.55
CA PHE A 30 14.71 -11.64 -9.89
C PHE A 30 13.99 -10.65 -10.84
N ASP A 31 13.94 -9.36 -10.49
CA ASP A 31 13.14 -8.35 -11.19
C ASP A 31 13.76 -7.80 -12.48
N PHE A 32 15.08 -7.90 -12.64
CA PHE A 32 15.77 -7.29 -13.78
C PHE A 32 15.78 -8.20 -15.01
N ASP A 33 16.11 -7.62 -16.17
CA ASP A 33 16.42 -8.37 -17.41
C ASP A 33 15.24 -9.23 -17.92
N TRP A 34 14.01 -8.71 -17.77
CA TRP A 34 12.80 -9.30 -18.34
C TRP A 34 12.49 -8.69 -19.70
N LYS A 35 11.74 -9.44 -20.50
CA LYS A 35 11.15 -9.00 -21.77
C LYS A 35 9.64 -9.10 -21.71
N PHE A 36 8.95 -8.18 -22.37
CA PHE A 36 7.48 -8.11 -22.40
C PHE A 36 6.92 -7.96 -23.82
N SER A 37 5.79 -8.63 -24.07
CA SER A 37 4.97 -8.47 -25.27
C SER A 37 3.49 -8.46 -24.91
N LEU A 38 2.76 -7.42 -25.31
CA LEU A 38 1.30 -7.34 -25.23
C LEU A 38 0.65 -8.01 -26.44
N ASN A 39 0.82 -9.32 -26.55
CA ASN A 39 0.23 -10.17 -27.58
C ASN A 39 0.13 -11.60 -27.05
N ASP A 40 -0.77 -12.43 -27.59
CA ASP A 40 -0.94 -13.82 -27.16
C ASP A 40 -0.57 -14.80 -28.25
N ASP A 41 0.50 -15.57 -28.03
CA ASP A 41 0.86 -16.70 -28.86
C ASP A 41 1.45 -17.81 -28.00
N ARG A 42 0.95 -19.03 -28.16
CA ARG A 42 1.42 -20.20 -27.39
C ARG A 42 2.88 -20.56 -27.70
N GLN A 43 3.42 -20.15 -28.85
CA GLN A 43 4.85 -20.32 -29.16
C GLN A 43 5.76 -19.55 -28.18
N TYR A 44 5.23 -18.57 -27.45
CA TYR A 44 5.99 -17.79 -26.47
C TYR A 44 6.39 -18.59 -25.23
N ALA A 45 5.87 -19.81 -25.05
CA ALA A 45 6.40 -20.74 -24.05
C ALA A 45 7.64 -21.51 -24.55
N ASP A 46 7.90 -21.54 -25.86
CA ASP A 46 8.99 -22.32 -26.46
C ASP A 46 10.36 -21.73 -26.06
N PRO A 47 11.29 -22.53 -25.50
CA PRO A 47 12.64 -22.04 -25.17
C PRO A 47 13.46 -21.57 -26.38
N VAL A 48 13.14 -21.98 -27.61
CA VAL A 48 13.85 -21.53 -28.83
C VAL A 48 13.21 -20.33 -29.52
N TYR A 49 12.05 -19.85 -29.03
CA TYR A 49 11.42 -18.64 -29.57
C TYR A 49 12.33 -17.42 -29.45
N ASN A 50 12.41 -16.62 -30.52
CA ASN A 50 13.20 -15.40 -30.58
C ASN A 50 12.40 -14.19 -30.09
N ASP A 51 12.67 -13.75 -28.86
CA ASP A 51 12.04 -12.60 -28.21
C ASP A 51 12.82 -11.29 -28.35
N GLN A 52 13.78 -11.20 -29.29
CA GLN A 52 14.59 -9.98 -29.48
C GLN A 52 13.76 -8.72 -29.76
N SER A 53 12.58 -8.84 -30.36
CA SER A 53 11.69 -7.71 -30.66
C SER A 53 10.82 -7.28 -29.49
N TRP A 54 10.87 -7.96 -28.34
CA TRP A 54 10.07 -7.65 -27.16
C TRP A 54 10.67 -6.47 -26.40
N GLU A 55 9.82 -5.72 -25.69
CA GLU A 55 10.23 -4.59 -24.84
C GLU A 55 11.09 -5.11 -23.68
N ASP A 56 12.27 -4.52 -23.47
CA ASP A 56 13.07 -4.77 -22.28
C ASP A 56 12.45 -4.02 -21.09
N ILE A 57 12.17 -4.75 -20.02
CA ILE A 57 11.50 -4.23 -18.83
C ILE A 57 12.20 -4.71 -17.56
N GLN A 58 11.89 -4.05 -16.46
CA GLN A 58 12.16 -4.56 -15.12
C GLN A 58 10.84 -4.66 -14.37
N LEU A 59 10.79 -5.60 -13.43
CA LEU A 59 9.71 -5.71 -12.46
C LEU A 59 9.93 -4.74 -11.28
N PRO A 60 8.86 -4.39 -10.54
CA PRO A 60 7.45 -4.64 -10.88
C PRO A 60 7.03 -3.94 -12.18
N HIS A 61 6.10 -4.55 -12.93
CA HIS A 61 5.61 -4.03 -14.21
C HIS A 61 4.10 -4.15 -14.36
N ASP A 62 3.45 -3.00 -14.56
CA ASP A 62 2.05 -2.84 -14.93
C ASP A 62 2.00 -2.28 -16.35
N TRP A 63 1.51 -3.07 -17.32
CA TRP A 63 1.47 -2.59 -18.71
C TRP A 63 0.26 -1.69 -18.97
N SER A 64 -0.83 -1.82 -18.20
CA SER A 64 -2.07 -1.08 -18.44
C SER A 64 -1.87 0.41 -18.25
N ILE A 65 -1.06 0.83 -17.27
CA ILE A 65 -0.82 2.24 -16.97
C ILE A 65 -0.14 2.99 -18.12
N LYS A 66 0.60 2.27 -18.98
CA LYS A 66 1.28 2.85 -20.15
C LYS A 66 0.35 3.06 -21.35
N LEU A 67 -0.85 2.47 -21.34
CA LEU A 67 -1.78 2.53 -22.47
C LEU A 67 -2.56 3.84 -22.49
N ASN A 68 -3.18 4.14 -23.64
CA ASN A 68 -4.13 5.24 -23.75
C ASN A 68 -5.46 4.87 -23.10
N PHE A 69 -6.15 5.89 -22.58
CA PHE A 69 -7.52 5.72 -22.13
C PHE A 69 -8.44 5.34 -23.29
N ASP A 70 -9.30 4.37 -23.04
CA ASP A 70 -10.37 3.92 -23.93
C ASP A 70 -11.68 3.92 -23.15
N HIS A 71 -12.55 4.90 -23.43
CA HIS A 71 -13.84 5.03 -22.76
C HIS A 71 -14.86 3.92 -23.10
N SER A 72 -14.51 2.96 -23.98
CA SER A 72 -15.28 1.71 -24.13
C SER A 72 -14.99 0.70 -23.01
N ILE A 73 -13.87 0.86 -22.29
CA ILE A 73 -13.50 0.11 -21.10
C ILE A 73 -14.21 0.71 -19.88
N SER A 74 -14.55 -0.12 -18.89
CA SER A 74 -15.20 0.37 -17.66
C SER A 74 -14.34 1.38 -16.91
N GLY A 75 -14.97 2.42 -16.35
CA GLY A 75 -14.34 3.33 -15.39
C GLY A 75 -13.81 2.63 -14.13
N SER A 76 -14.29 1.42 -13.83
CA SER A 76 -13.71 0.55 -12.80
C SER A 76 -12.24 0.19 -13.07
N ALA A 77 -11.85 0.07 -14.33
CA ALA A 77 -10.47 -0.15 -14.74
C ALA A 77 -9.75 1.17 -15.11
N ALA A 78 -10.23 2.31 -14.60
CA ALA A 78 -9.73 3.64 -14.95
C ALA A 78 -9.80 3.98 -16.46
N HIS A 79 -10.67 3.29 -17.20
CA HIS A 79 -10.71 3.34 -18.67
C HIS A 79 -9.40 2.85 -19.34
N LEU A 80 -8.56 2.07 -18.64
CA LEU A 80 -7.32 1.53 -19.17
C LEU A 80 -7.52 0.08 -19.66
N PRO A 81 -7.11 -0.25 -20.89
CA PRO A 81 -7.21 -1.61 -21.40
C PRO A 81 -6.30 -2.60 -20.64
N GLY A 82 -6.72 -3.86 -20.59
CA GLY A 82 -5.91 -4.98 -20.12
C GLY A 82 -5.30 -5.73 -21.30
N GLY A 83 -5.95 -6.83 -21.70
CA GLY A 83 -5.50 -7.71 -22.78
C GLY A 83 -4.75 -8.93 -22.25
N ILE A 84 -4.01 -9.60 -23.12
CA ILE A 84 -3.18 -10.76 -22.76
C ILE A 84 -1.72 -10.39 -23.04
N GLY A 85 -0.90 -10.46 -22.00
CA GLY A 85 0.51 -10.13 -22.05
C GLY A 85 1.38 -11.33 -21.71
N TRP A 86 2.58 -11.36 -22.26
CA TRP A 86 3.59 -12.35 -21.95
C TRP A 86 4.88 -11.71 -21.46
N TYR A 87 5.49 -12.36 -20.49
CA TYR A 87 6.82 -12.04 -19.97
C TYR A 87 7.77 -13.20 -20.28
N ARG A 88 9.01 -12.89 -20.62
CA ARG A 88 10.08 -13.87 -20.81
C ARG A 88 11.37 -13.40 -20.15
N LYS A 89 12.09 -14.33 -19.53
CA LYS A 89 13.43 -14.07 -18.99
C LYS A 89 14.37 -15.22 -19.25
N ALA A 90 15.56 -14.86 -19.73
CA ALA A 90 16.70 -15.75 -19.87
C ALA A 90 17.61 -15.64 -18.66
N PHE A 91 18.01 -16.76 -18.07
CA PHE A 91 18.92 -16.76 -16.93
C PHE A 91 19.77 -18.03 -16.90
N ILE A 92 20.93 -17.94 -16.24
CA ILE A 92 21.84 -19.09 -16.05
C ILE A 92 21.80 -19.48 -14.58
N VAL A 93 21.53 -20.76 -14.32
CA VAL A 93 21.67 -21.33 -12.98
C VAL A 93 23.06 -21.97 -12.88
N PRO A 94 23.92 -21.55 -11.93
CA PRO A 94 25.26 -22.12 -11.81
C PRO A 94 25.28 -23.64 -11.65
N ALA A 95 26.28 -24.31 -12.24
CA ALA A 95 26.47 -25.75 -12.07
C ALA A 95 26.64 -26.19 -10.61
N SER A 96 27.11 -25.28 -9.75
CA SER A 96 27.24 -25.47 -8.30
C SER A 96 25.90 -25.62 -7.56
N TYR A 97 24.77 -25.31 -8.20
CA TYR A 97 23.43 -25.51 -7.61
C TYR A 97 22.84 -26.87 -7.96
N LYS A 98 23.58 -27.74 -8.67
CA LYS A 98 23.16 -29.12 -8.89
C LYS A 98 22.94 -29.82 -7.54
N ASN A 99 21.79 -30.49 -7.38
CA ASN A 99 21.30 -31.10 -6.14
C ASN A 99 20.85 -30.12 -5.04
N LYS A 100 20.66 -28.85 -5.37
CA LYS A 100 19.91 -27.91 -4.53
C LYS A 100 18.44 -27.87 -4.96
N SER A 101 17.58 -27.35 -4.08
CA SER A 101 16.22 -26.96 -4.44
C SER A 101 16.26 -25.53 -4.97
N VAL A 102 15.61 -25.29 -6.12
CA VAL A 102 15.54 -23.99 -6.78
C VAL A 102 14.09 -23.70 -7.15
N SER A 103 13.54 -22.59 -6.66
CA SER A 103 12.18 -22.15 -6.96
C SER A 103 12.15 -20.69 -7.40
N VAL A 104 11.07 -20.31 -8.09
CA VAL A 104 10.73 -18.91 -8.35
C VAL A 104 9.50 -18.54 -7.52
N LEU A 105 9.57 -17.41 -6.84
CA LEU A 105 8.48 -16.81 -6.08
C LEU A 105 8.04 -15.52 -6.77
N PHE A 106 6.75 -15.38 -7.03
CA PHE A 106 6.14 -14.13 -7.49
C PHE A 106 5.22 -13.61 -6.39
N ASP A 107 5.41 -12.38 -5.91
CA ASP A 107 4.59 -11.83 -4.82
C ASP A 107 3.21 -11.30 -5.26
N GLY A 108 2.99 -11.23 -6.57
CA GLY A 108 1.69 -10.93 -7.16
C GLY A 108 1.76 -10.82 -8.67
N ILE A 109 0.83 -11.49 -9.35
CA ILE A 109 0.62 -11.41 -10.79
C ILE A 109 -0.87 -11.18 -11.05
N PHE A 110 -1.25 -10.00 -11.54
CA PHE A 110 -2.64 -9.68 -11.80
C PHE A 110 -2.96 -9.85 -13.30
N HIS A 111 -3.74 -10.85 -13.72
CA HIS A 111 -4.21 -12.04 -13.01
C HIS A 111 -4.31 -13.24 -13.99
N GLN A 112 -4.84 -14.40 -13.56
CA GLN A 112 -4.95 -15.60 -14.41
C GLN A 112 -3.63 -15.95 -15.10
N SER A 113 -2.61 -16.17 -14.27
CA SER A 113 -1.24 -16.39 -14.74
C SER A 113 -0.99 -17.87 -15.05
N ASP A 114 -0.31 -18.13 -16.17
CA ASP A 114 0.31 -19.42 -16.49
C ASP A 114 1.84 -19.25 -16.51
N VAL A 115 2.56 -20.09 -15.77
CA VAL A 115 4.04 -20.02 -15.68
C VAL A 115 4.66 -21.24 -16.37
N TYR A 116 5.74 -21.01 -17.12
CA TYR A 116 6.47 -22.03 -17.85
C TYR A 116 7.98 -21.91 -17.62
N ILE A 117 8.68 -23.04 -17.56
CA ILE A 117 10.15 -23.11 -17.57
C ILE A 117 10.58 -24.06 -18.68
N ASN A 118 11.44 -23.60 -19.58
CA ASN A 118 11.96 -24.38 -20.70
C ASN A 118 10.87 -25.10 -21.51
N GLY A 119 9.72 -24.45 -21.72
CA GLY A 119 8.55 -25.00 -22.44
C GLY A 119 7.68 -25.96 -21.62
N LYS A 120 7.97 -26.17 -20.34
CA LYS A 120 7.14 -26.97 -19.41
C LYS A 120 6.25 -26.07 -18.58
N HIS A 121 4.94 -26.33 -18.58
CA HIS A 121 3.98 -25.61 -17.75
C HIS A 121 4.13 -26.02 -16.28
N LEU A 122 4.28 -25.03 -15.41
CA LEU A 122 4.44 -25.21 -13.96
C LEU A 122 3.10 -25.12 -13.23
N GLY A 123 2.20 -24.24 -13.68
CA GLY A 123 0.87 -24.15 -13.12
C GLY A 123 0.11 -22.90 -13.55
N PHE A 124 -1.13 -22.83 -13.07
CA PHE A 124 -2.08 -21.76 -13.30
C PHE A 124 -2.55 -21.19 -11.96
N ARG A 125 -2.61 -19.86 -11.82
CA ARG A 125 -3.20 -19.18 -10.66
C ARG A 125 -4.17 -18.08 -11.09
N PRO A 126 -5.45 -18.13 -10.69
CA PRO A 126 -6.44 -17.14 -11.10
C PRO A 126 -6.41 -15.85 -10.26
N TYR A 127 -6.12 -15.96 -8.96
CA TYR A 127 -6.14 -14.82 -8.06
C TYR A 127 -4.92 -13.93 -8.27
N GLY A 128 -5.12 -12.61 -8.20
CA GLY A 128 -4.12 -11.62 -8.61
C GLY A 128 -3.25 -11.06 -7.49
N PHE A 129 -3.55 -11.38 -6.23
CA PHE A 129 -2.93 -10.73 -5.06
C PHE A 129 -2.13 -11.66 -4.15
N CYS A 130 -2.19 -12.96 -4.39
CA CYS A 130 -1.42 -13.95 -3.63
C CYS A 130 0.02 -14.06 -4.13
N SER A 131 0.93 -14.39 -3.21
CA SER A 131 2.27 -14.86 -3.55
C SER A 131 2.20 -16.31 -4.09
N ILE A 132 3.00 -16.63 -5.11
CA ILE A 132 2.98 -17.93 -5.79
C ILE A 132 4.41 -18.45 -5.95
N GLU A 133 4.69 -19.65 -5.44
CA GLU A 133 5.98 -20.32 -5.57
C GLU A 133 5.89 -21.53 -6.52
N TYR A 134 6.86 -21.65 -7.43
CA TYR A 134 6.99 -22.81 -8.31
C TYR A 134 8.37 -23.44 -8.21
N ASP A 135 8.42 -24.75 -8.00
CA ASP A 135 9.67 -25.53 -8.04
C ASP A 135 10.20 -25.63 -9.48
N LEU A 136 11.41 -25.11 -9.69
CA LEU A 136 12.11 -25.16 -10.97
C LEU A 136 13.05 -26.36 -11.07
N THR A 137 13.43 -26.95 -9.93
CA THR A 137 14.49 -27.96 -9.80
C THR A 137 14.43 -29.07 -10.87
N PRO A 138 13.27 -29.67 -11.18
CA PRO A 138 13.18 -30.77 -12.15
C PRO A 138 13.44 -30.36 -13.60
N TYR A 139 13.42 -29.06 -13.91
CA TYR A 139 13.38 -28.54 -15.28
C TYR A 139 14.62 -27.71 -15.65
N LEU A 140 15.50 -27.44 -14.69
CA LEU A 140 16.67 -26.59 -14.88
C LEU A 140 17.80 -27.28 -15.65
N LYS A 141 18.42 -26.51 -16.54
CA LYS A 141 19.68 -26.84 -17.20
C LYS A 141 20.80 -26.11 -16.47
N TYR A 142 21.55 -26.85 -15.66
CA TYR A 142 22.61 -26.29 -14.82
C TYR A 142 23.87 -25.96 -15.63
N GLY A 143 24.40 -24.74 -15.45
CA GLY A 143 25.53 -24.22 -16.23
C GLY A 143 25.15 -23.71 -17.62
N GLU A 144 23.85 -23.76 -17.97
CA GLU A 144 23.33 -23.38 -19.27
C GLU A 144 22.20 -22.33 -19.14
N LYS A 145 21.78 -21.80 -20.28
CA LYS A 145 20.65 -20.86 -20.38
C LYS A 145 19.31 -21.58 -20.14
N ASN A 146 18.51 -21.03 -19.24
CA ASN A 146 17.13 -21.39 -18.97
C ASN A 146 16.21 -20.24 -19.40
N ILE A 147 14.98 -20.59 -19.81
CA ILE A 147 13.95 -19.62 -20.20
C ILE A 147 12.72 -19.82 -19.32
N ILE A 148 12.36 -18.80 -18.54
CA ILE A 148 11.06 -18.71 -17.89
C ILE A 148 10.12 -17.85 -18.75
N SER A 149 8.86 -18.26 -18.86
CA SER A 149 7.81 -17.51 -19.57
C SER A 149 6.56 -17.43 -18.70
N VAL A 150 5.91 -16.28 -18.66
CA VAL A 150 4.67 -16.06 -17.91
C VAL A 150 3.63 -15.45 -18.83
N ARG A 151 2.50 -16.11 -18.99
CA ARG A 151 1.32 -15.57 -19.67
C ARG A 151 0.39 -14.99 -18.62
N VAL A 152 -0.14 -13.79 -18.85
CA VAL A 152 -1.09 -13.11 -17.96
C VAL A 152 -2.31 -12.71 -18.76
N ASP A 153 -3.50 -13.14 -18.33
CA ASP A 153 -4.76 -12.93 -19.05
C ASP A 153 -5.68 -11.97 -18.31
N ARG A 154 -5.66 -10.71 -18.73
CA ARG A 154 -6.60 -9.68 -18.26
C ARG A 154 -7.56 -9.24 -19.35
N SER A 155 -7.88 -10.14 -20.29
CA SER A 155 -8.89 -9.93 -21.31
C SER A 155 -10.31 -10.08 -20.75
N GLY A 156 -11.33 -9.56 -21.43
CA GLY A 156 -12.74 -9.77 -21.06
C GLY A 156 -13.26 -8.87 -19.93
N LYS A 157 -14.57 -8.59 -19.97
CA LYS A 157 -15.25 -7.67 -19.04
C LYS A 157 -15.45 -8.26 -17.65
N ASP A 158 -15.67 -9.56 -17.56
CA ASP A 158 -15.88 -10.27 -16.29
C ASP A 158 -14.62 -10.35 -15.43
N ASN A 159 -13.47 -9.94 -15.98
CA ASN A 159 -12.17 -9.94 -15.32
C ASN A 159 -11.83 -8.55 -14.73
N ILE A 160 -12.73 -7.57 -14.83
CA ILE A 160 -12.55 -6.21 -14.30
C ILE A 160 -13.00 -6.18 -12.83
N ALA A 161 -12.08 -5.90 -11.91
CA ALA A 161 -12.40 -5.57 -10.51
C ALA A 161 -13.09 -4.20 -10.40
N ARG A 162 -13.64 -3.85 -9.23
CA ARG A 162 -14.30 -2.54 -9.04
C ARG A 162 -13.31 -1.38 -9.18
N TRP A 163 -12.07 -1.56 -8.69
CA TRP A 163 -10.97 -0.59 -8.73
C TRP A 163 -9.89 -0.96 -9.75
N TYR A 164 -8.94 -0.05 -9.97
CA TYR A 164 -7.81 -0.28 -10.86
C TYR A 164 -6.84 -1.31 -10.27
N THR A 165 -6.60 -2.37 -11.02
CA THR A 165 -5.78 -3.50 -10.60
C THR A 165 -4.45 -3.58 -11.34
N GLY A 166 -4.29 -2.78 -12.39
CA GLY A 166 -3.22 -2.93 -13.37
C GLY A 166 -3.29 -4.27 -14.09
N SER A 167 -2.24 -4.58 -14.83
CA SER A 167 -2.07 -5.89 -15.46
C SER A 167 -0.59 -6.27 -15.51
N GLY A 168 -0.26 -7.48 -15.05
CA GLY A 168 1.09 -8.01 -15.13
C GLY A 168 1.68 -8.53 -13.83
N ILE A 169 3.00 -8.72 -13.85
CA ILE A 169 3.81 -9.07 -12.67
C ILE A 169 4.15 -7.75 -11.95
N TYR A 170 3.19 -7.26 -11.15
CA TYR A 170 3.21 -5.93 -10.55
C TYR A 170 3.87 -5.89 -9.16
N ARG A 171 4.35 -7.02 -8.66
CA ARG A 171 5.18 -7.13 -7.43
C ARG A 171 6.50 -7.83 -7.75
N HIS A 172 7.37 -7.90 -6.75
CA HIS A 172 8.67 -8.54 -6.85
C HIS A 172 8.58 -10.01 -7.28
N ALA A 173 9.61 -10.42 -8.02
CA ALA A 173 9.92 -11.82 -8.27
C ALA A 173 11.26 -12.17 -7.59
N TRP A 174 11.37 -13.39 -7.05
CA TRP A 174 12.55 -13.87 -6.36
C TRP A 174 12.98 -15.24 -6.87
N LEU A 175 14.29 -15.46 -6.97
CA LEU A 175 14.88 -16.78 -7.17
C LEU A 175 15.34 -17.30 -5.80
N ILE A 176 14.75 -18.42 -5.36
CA ILE A 176 15.07 -19.03 -4.07
C ILE A 176 15.93 -20.27 -4.32
N VAL A 177 17.05 -20.38 -3.60
CA VAL A 177 17.96 -21.53 -3.69
C VAL A 177 18.28 -22.04 -2.30
N THR A 178 17.99 -23.30 -2.02
CA THR A 178 18.18 -23.94 -0.71
C THR A 178 18.88 -25.30 -0.84
N ASN A 179 19.52 -25.77 0.23
CA ASN A 179 19.93 -27.18 0.28
C ASN A 179 18.70 -28.10 0.43
N PRO A 180 18.78 -29.40 0.10
CA PRO A 180 17.61 -30.29 0.18
C PRO A 180 16.92 -30.34 1.54
N MET A 181 17.71 -30.33 2.61
CA MET A 181 17.22 -30.13 3.98
C MET A 181 17.17 -28.64 4.31
N HIS A 182 15.97 -28.07 4.40
CA HIS A 182 15.76 -26.64 4.63
C HIS A 182 14.39 -26.33 5.24
N VAL A 183 14.24 -25.13 5.79
CA VAL A 183 12.94 -24.59 6.21
C VAL A 183 12.15 -24.20 4.96
N ILE A 184 10.87 -24.60 4.82
CA ILE A 184 10.08 -24.18 3.65
C ILE A 184 9.88 -22.65 3.65
N ASN A 185 9.59 -22.06 2.49
CA ASN A 185 9.21 -20.65 2.43
C ASN A 185 7.97 -20.39 3.30
N ASN A 186 7.95 -19.29 4.06
CA ASN A 186 6.93 -18.98 5.07
C ASN A 186 6.75 -20.08 6.15
N GLY A 187 7.74 -20.97 6.30
CA GLY A 187 7.71 -22.16 7.15
C GLY A 187 7.91 -21.90 8.64
N THR A 188 8.00 -20.66 9.08
CA THR A 188 8.06 -20.31 10.51
C THR A 188 6.78 -19.64 10.97
N TYR A 189 6.33 -19.97 12.16
CA TYR A 189 5.25 -19.28 12.85
C TYR A 189 5.73 -18.89 14.25
N VAL A 190 5.98 -17.61 14.46
CA VAL A 190 6.49 -17.04 15.71
C VAL A 190 5.35 -16.37 16.46
N THR A 191 5.12 -16.77 17.71
CA THR A 191 4.08 -16.19 18.58
C THR A 191 4.65 -15.84 19.95
N THR A 192 3.96 -14.95 20.66
CA THR A 192 4.32 -14.48 22.00
C THR A 192 3.17 -14.71 22.99
N PRO A 193 2.86 -15.98 23.33
CA PRO A 193 1.65 -16.33 24.07
C PRO A 193 1.60 -15.82 25.51
N GLU A 194 2.76 -15.56 26.12
CA GLU A 194 2.86 -15.07 27.49
C GLU A 194 3.87 -13.92 27.53
N ILE A 195 3.44 -12.76 28.00
CA ILE A 195 4.27 -11.56 28.17
C ILE A 195 3.97 -10.96 29.54
N ASP A 196 5.02 -10.75 30.33
CA ASP A 196 4.99 -9.94 31.53
C ASP A 196 6.07 -8.85 31.47
N ALA A 197 6.23 -8.06 32.54
CA ALA A 197 7.16 -6.94 32.56
C ALA A 197 8.64 -7.36 32.51
N GLN A 198 8.96 -8.61 32.87
CA GLN A 198 10.32 -9.13 32.96
C GLN A 198 10.66 -10.08 31.82
N ARG A 199 9.68 -10.76 31.24
CA ARG A 199 9.91 -11.81 30.24
C ARG A 199 8.79 -11.92 29.21
N ALA A 200 9.17 -12.38 28.02
CA ALA A 200 8.23 -12.90 27.02
C ALA A 200 8.60 -14.35 26.68
N CYS A 201 7.60 -15.23 26.69
CA CYS A 201 7.69 -16.54 26.07
C CYS A 201 7.53 -16.35 24.57
N VAL A 202 8.54 -16.72 23.78
CA VAL A 202 8.50 -16.71 22.32
C VAL A 202 8.42 -18.16 21.85
N ALA A 203 7.26 -18.54 21.32
CA ALA A 203 7.06 -19.86 20.72
C ALA A 203 7.32 -19.79 19.22
N VAL A 204 7.93 -20.83 18.66
CA VAL A 204 8.17 -20.96 17.22
C VAL A 204 7.81 -22.36 16.75
N VAL A 205 7.00 -22.44 15.71
CA VAL A 205 6.86 -23.64 14.87
C VAL A 205 7.75 -23.46 13.64
N THR A 206 8.53 -24.47 13.29
CA THR A 206 9.36 -24.50 12.09
C THR A 206 9.03 -25.73 11.25
N SER A 207 8.56 -25.51 10.03
CA SER A 207 8.30 -26.52 9.01
C SER A 207 9.59 -26.83 8.25
N LEU A 208 10.20 -27.97 8.56
CA LEU A 208 11.46 -28.44 8.00
C LEU A 208 11.19 -29.53 6.95
N THR A 209 11.70 -29.33 5.74
CA THR A 209 11.54 -30.28 4.62
C THR A 209 12.85 -30.96 4.26
N ASN A 210 12.74 -32.20 3.76
CA ASN A 210 13.83 -32.95 3.15
C ASN A 210 13.44 -33.33 1.72
N THR A 211 13.93 -32.58 0.73
CA THR A 211 13.64 -32.84 -0.69
C THR A 211 14.54 -33.92 -1.31
N SER A 212 15.46 -34.50 -0.52
CA SER A 212 16.38 -35.53 -1.00
C SER A 212 15.71 -36.90 -1.15
N HIS A 213 16.49 -37.89 -1.60
CA HIS A 213 16.06 -39.28 -1.74
C HIS A 213 16.43 -40.16 -0.55
N GLN A 214 16.98 -39.60 0.52
CA GLN A 214 17.46 -40.34 1.69
C GLN A 214 16.91 -39.72 2.96
N GLU A 215 16.73 -40.57 3.98
CA GLU A 215 16.43 -40.07 5.31
C GLU A 215 17.61 -39.24 5.82
N GLU A 216 17.32 -38.09 6.40
CA GLU A 216 18.33 -37.21 6.98
C GLU A 216 17.93 -36.76 8.38
N THR A 217 18.91 -36.74 9.28
CA THR A 217 18.75 -36.17 10.63
C THR A 217 19.41 -34.80 10.70
N ALA A 218 18.60 -33.77 10.93
CA ALA A 218 19.04 -32.41 11.16
C ALA A 218 19.05 -32.05 12.66
N THR A 219 19.86 -31.07 13.03
CA THR A 219 19.79 -30.36 14.31
C THR A 219 19.31 -28.95 14.07
N LEU A 220 18.17 -28.60 14.64
CA LEU A 220 17.56 -27.28 14.61
C LEU A 220 18.02 -26.46 15.82
N MET A 221 18.44 -25.22 15.58
CA MET A 221 18.88 -24.27 16.59
C MET A 221 18.17 -22.93 16.35
N GLN A 222 17.55 -22.37 17.40
CA GLN A 222 16.83 -21.10 17.32
C GLN A 222 17.56 -20.04 18.13
N TYR A 223 17.61 -18.83 17.59
CA TYR A 223 18.17 -17.65 18.25
C TYR A 223 17.24 -16.46 18.04
N ILE A 224 17.02 -15.66 19.07
CA ILE A 224 16.40 -14.34 18.93
C ILE A 224 17.51 -13.31 18.84
N LEU A 225 17.48 -12.50 17.78
CA LEU A 225 18.36 -11.36 17.59
C LEU A 225 17.58 -10.07 17.88
N ASP A 226 18.21 -9.14 18.60
CA ASP A 226 17.71 -7.76 18.72
C ASP A 226 17.94 -6.96 17.43
N LYS A 227 17.51 -5.69 17.44
CA LYS A 227 17.64 -4.77 16.30
C LYS A 227 19.08 -4.48 15.90
N GLU A 228 20.04 -4.65 16.81
CA GLU A 228 21.49 -4.56 16.55
C GLU A 228 22.08 -5.89 16.02
N GLY A 229 21.29 -6.95 15.94
CA GLY A 229 21.71 -8.28 15.47
C GLY A 229 22.40 -9.13 16.54
N LYS A 230 22.34 -8.73 17.82
CA LYS A 230 22.92 -9.48 18.94
C LYS A 230 21.94 -10.58 19.39
N VAL A 231 22.48 -11.77 19.66
CA VAL A 231 21.72 -12.87 20.24
C VAL A 231 21.31 -12.52 21.67
N VAL A 232 20.00 -12.41 21.91
CA VAL A 232 19.39 -12.10 23.21
C VAL A 232 18.69 -13.29 23.85
N ALA A 233 18.32 -14.31 23.06
CA ALA A 233 17.83 -15.59 23.55
C ALA A 233 18.20 -16.74 22.59
N LYS A 234 18.17 -17.97 23.09
CA LYS A 234 18.39 -19.19 22.30
C LYS A 234 17.54 -20.33 22.83
N SER A 235 17.15 -21.27 21.96
CA SER A 235 16.50 -22.52 22.37
C SER A 235 17.51 -23.63 22.65
N ASP A 236 17.03 -24.73 23.22
CA ASP A 236 17.75 -26.00 23.18
C ASP A 236 17.85 -26.56 21.75
N ASN A 237 18.97 -27.22 21.44
CA ASN A 237 19.14 -27.86 20.15
C ASN A 237 18.16 -29.03 20.00
N ARG A 238 17.40 -29.07 18.90
CA ARG A 238 16.45 -30.15 18.61
C ARG A 238 16.93 -31.01 17.46
N LYS A 239 17.14 -32.31 17.69
CA LYS A 239 17.39 -33.28 16.61
C LYS A 239 16.07 -33.74 16.01
N VAL A 240 15.99 -33.78 14.69
CA VAL A 240 14.79 -34.14 13.93
C VAL A 240 15.22 -34.98 12.74
N THR A 241 14.58 -36.14 12.59
CA THR A 241 14.76 -37.01 11.42
C THR A 241 13.59 -36.78 10.48
N VAL A 242 13.88 -36.46 9.22
CA VAL A 242 12.88 -36.18 8.19
C VAL A 242 13.01 -37.21 7.08
N GLN A 243 11.90 -37.86 6.74
CA GLN A 243 11.86 -38.86 5.68
C GLN A 243 12.11 -38.21 4.30
N PRO A 244 12.54 -38.99 3.29
CA PRO A 244 12.67 -38.48 1.93
C PRO A 244 11.36 -37.90 1.42
N LYS A 245 11.40 -36.70 0.84
CA LYS A 245 10.24 -35.98 0.27
C LYS A 245 9.13 -35.70 1.30
N ASP A 246 9.51 -35.53 2.56
CA ASP A 246 8.60 -35.25 3.66
C ASP A 246 8.89 -33.89 4.29
N THR A 247 7.90 -33.36 4.99
CA THR A 247 8.00 -32.09 5.75
C THR A 247 7.42 -32.31 7.14
N VAL A 248 8.17 -31.87 8.15
CA VAL A 248 7.76 -32.02 9.56
C VAL A 248 7.77 -30.68 10.27
N ASP A 249 6.79 -30.49 11.14
CA ASP A 249 6.73 -29.31 12.02
C ASP A 249 7.45 -29.57 13.34
N VAL A 250 8.25 -28.60 13.75
CA VAL A 250 9.06 -28.64 14.98
C VAL A 250 8.71 -27.44 15.84
N THR A 251 8.17 -27.70 17.03
CA THR A 251 7.84 -26.65 18.01
C THR A 251 8.98 -26.47 19.01
N GLN A 252 9.38 -25.22 19.23
CA GLN A 252 10.33 -24.81 20.27
C GLN A 252 9.84 -23.55 20.98
N GLN A 253 10.38 -23.29 22.18
CA GLN A 253 10.12 -22.08 22.95
C GLN A 253 11.44 -21.46 23.41
N LEU A 254 11.45 -20.14 23.51
CA LEU A 254 12.57 -19.33 23.97
C LEU A 254 12.05 -18.33 25.00
N ASN A 255 12.81 -18.11 26.07
CA ASN A 255 12.52 -17.05 27.03
C ASN A 255 13.33 -15.81 26.66
N LEU A 256 12.64 -14.71 26.36
CA LEU A 256 13.23 -13.40 26.10
C LEU A 256 13.12 -12.55 27.36
N GLU A 257 14.25 -12.27 27.99
CA GLU A 257 14.33 -11.42 29.18
C GLU A 257 14.26 -9.93 28.80
N ASN A 258 13.53 -9.14 29.59
CA ASN A 258 13.30 -7.70 29.45
C ASN A 258 12.93 -7.31 28.01
N PRO A 259 11.82 -7.85 27.47
CA PRO A 259 11.44 -7.62 26.08
C PRO A 259 11.13 -6.13 25.84
N VAL A 260 11.61 -5.59 24.72
CA VAL A 260 11.14 -4.30 24.22
C VAL A 260 9.90 -4.56 23.38
N LEU A 261 8.74 -4.18 23.90
CA LEU A 261 7.47 -4.44 23.23
C LEU A 261 7.36 -3.60 21.95
N TRP A 262 6.85 -4.24 20.90
CA TRP A 262 6.43 -3.55 19.69
C TRP A 262 5.17 -2.74 20.00
N SER A 263 5.16 -1.47 19.58
CA SER A 263 3.99 -0.60 19.63
C SER A 263 3.99 0.37 18.44
N ILE A 264 2.91 1.14 18.30
CA ILE A 264 2.76 2.18 17.27
C ILE A 264 3.88 3.23 17.34
N ASP A 265 4.29 3.61 18.56
CA ASP A 265 5.32 4.65 18.79
C ASP A 265 6.71 4.07 19.02
N THR A 266 6.80 2.79 19.35
CA THR A 266 8.05 2.06 19.56
C THR A 266 8.00 0.73 18.78
N PRO A 267 8.11 0.77 17.44
CA PRO A 267 8.00 -0.41 16.58
C PRO A 267 9.27 -1.28 16.63
N SER A 268 9.62 -1.77 17.82
CA SER A 268 10.81 -2.59 18.04
C SER A 268 10.65 -3.97 17.41
N MET A 269 11.61 -4.33 16.56
CA MET A 269 11.63 -5.60 15.84
C MET A 269 12.75 -6.50 16.33
N TYR A 270 12.44 -7.79 16.44
CA TYR A 270 13.40 -8.87 16.65
C TYR A 270 13.51 -9.71 15.37
N THR A 271 14.52 -10.57 15.31
CA THR A 271 14.62 -11.60 14.27
C THR A 271 14.76 -12.98 14.91
N MET A 272 13.86 -13.90 14.57
CA MET A 272 14.05 -15.32 14.83
C MET A 272 15.01 -15.86 13.79
N LYS A 273 16.20 -16.29 14.21
CA LYS A 273 17.21 -16.92 13.39
C LYS A 273 17.19 -18.43 13.61
N THR A 274 16.74 -19.15 12.59
CA THR A 274 16.65 -20.60 12.54
C THR A 274 17.84 -21.19 11.78
N ILE A 275 18.69 -21.93 12.49
CA ILE A 275 19.84 -22.63 11.90
C ILE A 275 19.55 -24.13 11.81
N VAL A 276 19.69 -24.68 10.60
CA VAL A 276 19.56 -26.12 10.33
C VAL A 276 20.96 -26.70 10.09
N LYS A 277 21.32 -27.76 10.82
CA LYS A 277 22.62 -28.45 10.66
C LYS A 277 22.47 -29.93 10.38
N ILE A 278 23.32 -30.47 9.50
CA ILE A 278 23.56 -31.91 9.36
C ILE A 278 24.97 -32.18 9.86
N GLY A 279 25.07 -32.98 10.93
CA GLY A 279 26.33 -33.14 11.68
C GLY A 279 26.85 -31.78 12.17
N ARG A 280 28.00 -31.34 11.65
CA ARG A 280 28.60 -30.03 12.01
C ARG A 280 28.34 -28.93 10.96
N LYS A 281 27.78 -29.28 9.80
CA LYS A 281 27.60 -28.35 8.68
C LYS A 281 26.24 -27.67 8.77
N THR A 282 26.21 -26.34 8.71
CA THR A 282 24.97 -25.58 8.48
C THR A 282 24.51 -25.81 7.04
N VAL A 283 23.24 -26.18 6.87
CA VAL A 283 22.60 -26.43 5.58
C VAL A 283 21.45 -25.44 5.31
N ASP A 284 20.98 -24.71 6.32
CA ASP A 284 20.06 -23.59 6.11
C ASP A 284 20.23 -22.53 7.23
N ASP A 285 19.98 -21.26 6.88
CA ASP A 285 19.91 -20.09 7.78
C ASP A 285 18.66 -19.31 7.37
N TYR A 286 17.56 -19.54 8.09
CA TYR A 286 16.26 -18.90 7.83
C TYR A 286 16.01 -17.82 8.88
N ARG A 287 15.52 -16.65 8.45
CA ARG A 287 15.30 -15.50 9.33
C ARG A 287 13.88 -14.98 9.22
N THR A 288 13.24 -14.79 10.36
CA THR A 288 11.86 -14.33 10.47
C THR A 288 11.82 -13.08 11.34
N PRO A 289 11.56 -11.89 10.76
CA PRO A 289 11.25 -10.70 11.54
C PRO A 289 9.98 -10.92 12.37
N PHE A 290 9.95 -10.42 13.60
CA PHE A 290 8.75 -10.42 14.44
C PHE A 290 8.80 -9.31 15.49
N GLY A 291 7.65 -8.97 16.07
CA GLY A 291 7.52 -8.04 17.20
C GLY A 291 6.86 -8.71 18.40
N VAL A 292 7.24 -8.31 19.61
CA VAL A 292 6.67 -8.84 20.85
C VAL A 292 5.59 -7.88 21.33
N ARG A 293 4.33 -8.31 21.41
CA ARG A 293 3.23 -7.50 21.95
C ARG A 293 2.06 -8.36 22.43
N THR A 294 1.15 -7.74 23.16
CA THR A 294 -0.21 -8.26 23.34
C THR A 294 -1.22 -7.43 22.55
N ILE A 295 -2.26 -8.09 22.05
CA ILE A 295 -3.44 -7.44 21.48
C ILE A 295 -4.69 -8.01 22.12
N GLU A 296 -5.69 -7.16 22.27
CA GLU A 296 -6.99 -7.57 22.79
C GLU A 296 -8.09 -6.69 22.19
N PHE A 297 -9.21 -7.31 21.84
CA PHE A 297 -10.44 -6.59 21.53
C PHE A 297 -11.49 -6.94 22.58
N THR A 298 -12.03 -5.90 23.21
CA THR A 298 -13.05 -6.00 24.26
C THR A 298 -14.36 -5.42 23.75
N ALA A 299 -15.48 -5.96 24.22
CA ALA A 299 -16.80 -5.55 23.76
C ALA A 299 -17.21 -4.17 24.32
N ASP A 300 -16.61 -3.74 25.42
CA ASP A 300 -16.93 -2.51 26.16
C ASP A 300 -15.89 -1.39 25.97
N ARG A 301 -14.64 -1.72 25.64
CA ARG A 301 -13.54 -0.74 25.54
C ARG A 301 -12.74 -0.81 24.24
N GLY A 302 -13.19 -1.58 23.24
CA GLY A 302 -12.56 -1.60 21.93
C GLY A 302 -11.18 -2.27 21.96
N PHE A 303 -10.19 -1.65 21.32
CA PHE A 303 -8.87 -2.26 21.07
C PHE A 303 -7.81 -1.88 22.12
N PHE A 304 -7.01 -2.86 22.51
CA PHE A 304 -5.85 -2.71 23.37
C PHE A 304 -4.58 -3.23 22.69
N LEU A 305 -3.49 -2.50 22.90
CA LEU A 305 -2.13 -2.86 22.53
C LEU A 305 -1.25 -2.77 23.78
N ASN A 306 -0.61 -3.87 24.18
CA ASN A 306 0.21 -3.92 25.38
C ASN A 306 -0.52 -3.46 26.65
N GLY A 307 -1.80 -3.82 26.77
CA GLY A 307 -2.66 -3.45 27.90
C GLY A 307 -3.10 -1.98 27.94
N GLN A 308 -2.74 -1.18 26.92
CA GLN A 308 -3.21 0.21 26.78
C GLN A 308 -4.30 0.28 25.73
N GLN A 309 -5.39 0.98 26.04
CA GLN A 309 -6.48 1.22 25.09
C GLN A 309 -5.97 2.14 23.97
N VAL A 310 -6.22 1.76 22.72
CA VAL A 310 -5.80 2.52 21.55
C VAL A 310 -6.98 2.63 20.59
N LYS A 311 -7.32 3.87 20.20
CA LYS A 311 -8.24 4.11 19.09
C LYS A 311 -7.50 3.98 17.77
N LEU A 312 -8.04 3.15 16.87
CA LEU A 312 -7.51 3.02 15.51
C LEU A 312 -7.95 4.22 14.67
N LYS A 313 -6.98 5.06 14.32
CA LYS A 313 -7.06 6.22 13.43
C LYS A 313 -6.70 5.75 12.02
N GLY A 314 -7.67 5.09 11.41
CA GLY A 314 -7.45 4.23 10.25
C GLY A 314 -7.72 4.91 8.92
N LEU A 315 -7.02 4.44 7.89
CA LEU A 315 -7.29 4.80 6.49
C LEU A 315 -7.43 3.53 5.64
N CYS A 316 -8.43 3.50 4.76
CA CYS A 316 -8.50 2.49 3.69
C CYS A 316 -7.57 2.89 2.56
N LEU A 317 -6.70 1.97 2.13
CA LEU A 317 -5.77 2.17 1.03
C LEU A 317 -5.95 1.10 -0.04
N HIS A 318 -6.11 1.54 -1.29
CA HIS A 318 -5.81 0.73 -2.47
C HIS A 318 -4.30 0.75 -2.78
N GLN A 319 -3.86 -0.18 -3.63
CA GLN A 319 -2.44 -0.43 -3.87
C GLN A 319 -1.80 0.47 -4.94
N ASP A 320 -2.56 1.16 -5.79
CA ASP A 320 -2.00 1.96 -6.88
C ASP A 320 -1.38 3.29 -6.40
N ALA A 321 -0.54 3.87 -7.25
CA ALA A 321 0.13 5.16 -7.03
C ALA A 321 0.18 6.02 -8.29
N GLY A 322 -1.00 6.34 -8.83
CA GLY A 322 -1.16 7.31 -9.94
C GLY A 322 -0.40 6.88 -11.18
N ALA A 323 0.52 7.71 -11.65
CA ALA A 323 1.36 7.43 -12.82
C ALA A 323 2.18 6.13 -12.74
N LEU A 324 2.38 5.54 -11.56
CA LEU A 324 3.07 4.25 -11.39
C LEU A 324 2.12 3.04 -11.56
N GLY A 325 0.81 3.27 -11.63
CA GLY A 325 -0.18 2.20 -11.66
C GLY A 325 -0.09 1.34 -10.40
N THR A 326 -0.16 0.01 -10.56
CA THR A 326 0.03 -0.94 -9.44
C THR A 326 1.45 -1.48 -9.31
N ALA A 327 2.35 -1.16 -10.24
CA ALA A 327 3.76 -1.51 -10.15
C ALA A 327 4.53 -0.51 -9.28
N VAL A 328 4.11 -0.40 -8.02
CA VAL A 328 4.58 0.62 -7.07
C VAL A 328 5.90 0.17 -6.44
N PRO A 329 7.05 0.83 -6.73
CA PRO A 329 8.30 0.50 -6.07
C PRO A 329 8.26 0.86 -4.58
N ASP A 330 9.01 0.12 -3.76
CA ASP A 330 9.01 0.24 -2.29
C ASP A 330 9.09 1.67 -1.77
N ARG A 331 9.97 2.50 -2.35
CA ARG A 331 10.14 3.89 -1.91
C ARG A 331 8.87 4.73 -2.05
N SER A 332 8.01 4.44 -3.02
CA SER A 332 6.73 5.16 -3.18
C SER A 332 5.75 4.78 -2.06
N SER A 333 5.67 3.51 -1.71
CA SER A 333 4.88 3.03 -0.56
C SER A 333 5.43 3.57 0.76
N GLU A 334 6.76 3.58 0.93
CA GLU A 334 7.43 4.15 2.10
C GLU A 334 7.10 5.64 2.26
N ARG A 335 7.25 6.44 1.20
CA ARG A 335 6.87 7.87 1.21
C ARG A 335 5.41 8.08 1.59
N ARG A 336 4.49 7.26 1.05
CA ARG A 336 3.08 7.32 1.41
C ARG A 336 2.89 7.09 2.91
N LEU A 337 3.47 6.02 3.45
CA LEU A 337 3.38 5.69 4.88
C LEU A 337 4.03 6.76 5.77
N GLU A 338 5.13 7.39 5.34
CA GLU A 338 5.79 8.47 6.07
C GLU A 338 4.84 9.66 6.24
N ILE A 339 4.19 10.07 5.15
CA ILE A 339 3.21 11.16 5.13
C ILE A 339 1.99 10.81 6.01
N LEU A 340 1.47 9.59 5.90
CA LEU A 340 0.32 9.17 6.71
C LEU A 340 0.66 9.09 8.21
N LYS A 341 1.87 8.63 8.56
CA LYS A 341 2.32 8.60 9.96
C LYS A 341 2.45 10.02 10.52
N GLU A 342 3.03 10.94 9.75
CA GLU A 342 3.16 12.36 10.10
C GLU A 342 1.77 13.00 10.32
N TYR A 343 0.81 12.66 9.46
CA TYR A 343 -0.57 13.13 9.54
C TYR A 343 -1.27 12.74 10.85
N GLY A 344 -0.86 11.62 11.46
CA GLY A 344 -1.44 11.08 12.69
C GLY A 344 -2.21 9.76 12.49
N CYS A 345 -2.15 9.18 11.28
CA CYS A 345 -2.66 7.83 11.03
C CYS A 345 -1.85 6.79 11.82
N ASN A 346 -2.54 5.84 12.43
CA ASN A 346 -1.90 4.73 13.14
C ASN A 346 -2.38 3.35 12.68
N ALA A 347 -3.37 3.29 11.79
CA ALA A 347 -3.94 2.04 11.31
C ALA A 347 -4.25 2.07 9.80
N ILE A 348 -4.13 0.92 9.14
CA ILE A 348 -4.36 0.78 7.71
C ILE A 348 -5.24 -0.43 7.45
N ARG A 349 -6.25 -0.27 6.60
CA ARG A 349 -7.02 -1.38 6.04
C ARG A 349 -6.61 -1.58 4.58
N CYS A 350 -6.17 -2.79 4.26
CA CYS A 350 -5.72 -3.17 2.91
C CYS A 350 -6.92 -3.46 2.01
N ALA A 351 -7.66 -2.42 1.62
CA ALA A 351 -8.88 -2.54 0.84
C ALA A 351 -8.58 -2.90 -0.64
N HIS A 352 -9.12 -3.97 -1.23
CA HIS A 352 -9.76 -5.12 -0.60
C HIS A 352 -9.04 -6.40 -1.02
N ASN A 353 -7.75 -6.44 -0.72
CA ASN A 353 -6.87 -7.49 -1.17
C ASN A 353 -5.61 -7.62 -0.31
N GLN A 354 -5.02 -8.79 -0.41
CA GLN A 354 -3.73 -9.14 0.21
C GLN A 354 -2.69 -8.08 -0.22
N PRO A 355 -2.01 -7.38 0.70
CA PRO A 355 -0.99 -6.38 0.38
C PRO A 355 0.30 -7.06 -0.11
N SER A 356 1.31 -6.27 -0.50
CA SER A 356 2.65 -6.84 -0.75
C SER A 356 3.36 -7.13 0.58
N PRO A 357 4.28 -8.11 0.62
CA PRO A 357 5.12 -8.36 1.80
C PRO A 357 5.87 -7.11 2.25
N GLU A 358 6.40 -6.34 1.29
CA GLU A 358 7.18 -5.13 1.55
C GLU A 358 6.34 -4.04 2.23
N PHE A 359 5.05 -3.96 1.90
CA PHE A 359 4.11 -3.04 2.55
C PHE A 359 3.90 -3.37 4.02
N LEU A 360 3.71 -4.65 4.36
CA LEU A 360 3.58 -5.10 5.75
C LEU A 360 4.89 -4.92 6.52
N ASP A 361 6.02 -5.22 5.89
CA ASP A 361 7.37 -4.95 6.41
C ASP A 361 7.57 -3.47 6.77
N MET A 362 7.09 -2.55 5.94
CA MET A 362 7.10 -1.11 6.23
C MET A 362 6.16 -0.78 7.39
N CYS A 363 4.94 -1.32 7.40
CA CYS A 363 3.99 -1.14 8.50
C CYS A 363 4.56 -1.60 9.85
N ASP A 364 5.27 -2.73 9.87
CA ASP A 364 5.95 -3.25 11.05
C ASP A 364 7.00 -2.28 11.58
N ARG A 365 7.89 -1.79 10.70
CA ARG A 365 9.02 -0.90 11.08
C ARG A 365 8.57 0.52 11.43
N MET A 366 7.44 0.98 10.90
CA MET A 366 6.92 2.33 11.09
C MET A 366 5.84 2.40 12.18
N GLY A 367 5.38 1.25 12.68
CA GLY A 367 4.40 1.17 13.75
C GLY A 367 2.99 1.51 13.26
N PHE A 368 2.48 0.75 12.29
CA PHE A 368 1.07 0.77 11.88
C PHE A 368 0.36 -0.50 12.33
N ILE A 369 -0.90 -0.35 12.73
CA ILE A 369 -1.83 -1.46 12.90
C ILE A 369 -2.46 -1.79 11.54
N VAL A 370 -2.56 -3.05 11.17
CA VAL A 370 -3.06 -3.48 9.85
C VAL A 370 -4.25 -4.42 9.98
N ILE A 371 -5.28 -4.14 9.19
CA ILE A 371 -6.31 -5.11 8.80
C ILE A 371 -5.91 -5.64 7.42
N ASP A 372 -5.56 -6.92 7.38
CA ASP A 372 -5.18 -7.62 6.16
C ASP A 372 -6.40 -8.34 5.60
N GLU A 373 -6.72 -8.11 4.32
CA GLU A 373 -8.01 -8.48 3.74
C GLU A 373 -7.87 -9.48 2.59
N ALA A 374 -8.46 -10.66 2.78
CA ALA A 374 -8.32 -11.76 1.84
C ALA A 374 -9.11 -11.54 0.55
N PHE A 375 -10.33 -11.01 0.63
CA PHE A 375 -11.25 -10.92 -0.51
C PHE A 375 -12.13 -9.67 -0.46
N ASP A 376 -12.37 -9.05 -1.61
CA ASP A 376 -13.49 -8.11 -1.77
C ASP A 376 -14.82 -8.88 -1.66
N LYS A 377 -15.04 -9.83 -2.58
CA LYS A 377 -16.28 -10.62 -2.69
C LYS A 377 -16.00 -12.11 -2.67
N TRP A 378 -17.00 -12.90 -2.29
CA TRP A 378 -16.97 -14.36 -2.41
C TRP A 378 -17.57 -14.85 -3.73
N LYS A 379 -18.89 -14.82 -3.85
CA LYS A 379 -19.64 -15.38 -4.99
C LYS A 379 -20.11 -14.34 -6.01
N SER A 380 -19.56 -13.12 -5.94
CA SER A 380 -19.81 -12.04 -6.91
C SER A 380 -18.50 -11.34 -7.33
N GLY A 381 -18.58 -10.47 -8.35
CA GLY A 381 -17.41 -9.78 -8.88
C GLY A 381 -16.46 -10.66 -9.70
N TYR A 382 -15.27 -10.13 -10.01
CA TYR A 382 -14.35 -10.73 -11.00
C TYR A 382 -13.79 -12.10 -10.58
N TYR A 383 -13.75 -12.39 -9.28
CA TYR A 383 -13.16 -13.60 -8.72
C TYR A 383 -14.18 -14.74 -8.47
N ALA A 384 -15.48 -14.45 -8.54
CA ALA A 384 -16.55 -15.37 -8.17
C ALA A 384 -16.48 -16.77 -8.81
N LYS A 385 -16.07 -16.84 -10.08
CA LYS A 385 -15.95 -18.08 -10.85
C LYS A 385 -14.82 -19.00 -10.39
N TYR A 386 -13.87 -18.49 -9.61
CA TYR A 386 -12.73 -19.25 -9.08
C TYR A 386 -12.85 -19.57 -7.60
N PHE A 387 -13.66 -18.80 -6.86
CA PHE A 387 -13.74 -18.84 -5.40
C PHE A 387 -13.81 -20.27 -4.85
N ASP A 388 -14.82 -21.06 -5.24
CA ASP A 388 -15.04 -22.42 -4.68
C ASP A 388 -13.82 -23.35 -4.80
N LYS A 389 -13.02 -23.18 -5.85
CA LYS A 389 -11.85 -24.01 -6.10
C LYS A 389 -10.60 -23.50 -5.39
N TRP A 390 -10.49 -22.20 -5.17
CA TRP A 390 -9.21 -21.55 -4.86
C TRP A 390 -9.17 -20.76 -3.57
N TRP A 391 -10.32 -20.39 -2.98
CA TRP A 391 -10.39 -19.55 -1.78
C TRP A 391 -9.48 -20.07 -0.66
N GLN A 392 -9.47 -21.40 -0.45
CA GLN A 392 -8.72 -22.01 0.64
C GLN A 392 -7.22 -21.87 0.42
N THR A 393 -6.75 -22.08 -0.81
CA THR A 393 -5.33 -21.93 -1.16
C THR A 393 -4.90 -20.46 -1.10
N ASP A 394 -5.70 -19.54 -1.64
CA ASP A 394 -5.36 -18.11 -1.61
C ASP A 394 -5.35 -17.54 -0.19
N MET A 395 -6.28 -17.97 0.65
CA MET A 395 -6.35 -17.54 2.04
C MET A 395 -5.24 -18.18 2.88
N GLU A 396 -4.92 -19.47 2.66
CA GLU A 396 -3.80 -20.13 3.34
C GLU A 396 -2.46 -19.48 2.99
N ASP A 397 -2.22 -19.19 1.70
CA ASP A 397 -0.99 -18.56 1.26
C ASP A 397 -0.82 -17.16 1.90
N MET A 398 -1.89 -16.38 2.04
CA MET A 398 -1.90 -15.10 2.76
C MET A 398 -1.54 -15.30 4.24
N LEU A 399 -2.29 -16.16 4.95
CA LEU A 399 -2.08 -16.37 6.39
C LEU A 399 -0.66 -16.88 6.68
N LEU A 400 -0.13 -17.80 5.86
CA LEU A 400 1.22 -18.32 6.03
C LEU A 400 2.28 -17.24 5.81
N ARG A 401 2.12 -16.42 4.77
CA ARG A 401 3.02 -15.32 4.43
C ARG A 401 3.03 -14.26 5.54
N ASP A 402 1.84 -13.89 6.03
CA ASP A 402 1.68 -12.64 6.75
C ASP A 402 1.61 -12.80 8.29
N ARG A 403 1.39 -14.01 8.81
CA ARG A 403 1.20 -14.28 10.26
C ARG A 403 2.31 -13.82 11.19
N ASN A 404 3.53 -13.60 10.70
CA ASN A 404 4.65 -13.15 11.52
C ASN A 404 4.76 -11.62 11.63
N HIS A 405 3.99 -10.86 10.84
CA HIS A 405 4.01 -9.41 10.89
C HIS A 405 3.35 -8.89 12.17
N PRO A 406 4.08 -8.12 13.01
CA PRO A 406 3.46 -7.47 14.13
C PRO A 406 2.49 -6.35 13.74
N SER A 407 2.49 -5.82 12.53
CA SER A 407 1.49 -4.81 12.17
C SER A 407 0.06 -5.39 12.10
N VAL A 408 -0.09 -6.63 11.63
CA VAL A 408 -1.40 -7.28 11.43
C VAL A 408 -2.07 -7.61 12.77
N VAL A 409 -3.34 -7.21 12.95
CA VAL A 409 -4.13 -7.50 14.16
C VAL A 409 -5.49 -8.15 13.88
N LEU A 410 -5.97 -8.06 12.64
CA LEU A 410 -7.23 -8.64 12.20
C LEU A 410 -7.09 -9.21 10.79
N TRP A 411 -7.72 -10.37 10.57
CA TRP A 411 -7.85 -11.00 9.26
C TRP A 411 -9.25 -10.75 8.71
N SER A 412 -9.38 -9.89 7.70
CA SER A 412 -10.66 -9.62 7.05
C SER A 412 -10.97 -10.67 6.00
N ILE A 413 -12.13 -11.32 6.15
CA ILE A 413 -12.56 -12.44 5.30
C ILE A 413 -13.44 -12.01 4.13
N GLY A 414 -13.89 -10.76 4.09
CA GLY A 414 -14.78 -10.26 3.03
C GLY A 414 -15.29 -8.84 3.25
N ASN A 415 -15.67 -8.18 2.16
CA ASN A 415 -16.15 -6.80 2.14
C ASN A 415 -17.50 -6.66 1.42
N GLU A 416 -18.51 -6.09 2.09
CA GLU A 416 -19.81 -5.74 1.53
C GLU A 416 -20.48 -6.84 0.66
N LEU A 417 -20.64 -8.03 1.23
CA LEU A 417 -21.00 -9.22 0.48
C LEU A 417 -22.49 -9.25 0.11
N GLN A 418 -22.82 -9.71 -1.10
CA GLN A 418 -24.21 -9.78 -1.55
C GLN A 418 -25.05 -10.70 -0.64
N GLU A 419 -24.44 -11.78 -0.17
CA GLU A 419 -25.04 -12.73 0.76
C GLU A 419 -25.45 -12.11 2.10
N ALA A 420 -24.90 -10.93 2.45
CA ALA A 420 -25.30 -10.20 3.65
C ALA A 420 -26.76 -9.73 3.63
N TRP A 421 -27.36 -9.61 2.45
CA TRP A 421 -28.75 -9.18 2.28
C TRP A 421 -29.73 -10.36 2.23
N GLU A 422 -29.24 -11.57 2.03
CA GLU A 422 -30.07 -12.75 1.82
C GLU A 422 -30.66 -13.27 3.13
N SER A 423 -31.92 -13.70 3.08
CA SER A 423 -32.58 -14.34 4.23
C SER A 423 -32.17 -15.80 4.43
N SER A 424 -31.48 -16.41 3.47
CA SER A 424 -30.88 -17.74 3.58
C SER A 424 -29.76 -17.74 4.63
N ASP A 425 -29.34 -18.92 5.10
CA ASP A 425 -28.19 -19.05 6.00
C ASP A 425 -26.87 -19.28 5.24
N GLU A 426 -26.89 -19.31 3.90
CA GLU A 426 -25.72 -19.63 3.08
C GLU A 426 -24.54 -18.67 3.34
N GLY A 427 -24.83 -17.36 3.40
CA GLY A 427 -23.83 -16.35 3.74
C GLY A 427 -23.28 -16.50 5.16
N VAL A 428 -24.15 -16.88 6.11
CA VAL A 428 -23.78 -17.10 7.53
C VAL A 428 -22.86 -18.31 7.66
N GLU A 429 -23.21 -19.42 6.99
CA GLU A 429 -22.40 -20.64 6.96
C GLU A 429 -21.05 -20.42 6.29
N ARG A 430 -21.00 -19.62 5.21
CA ARG A 430 -19.75 -19.27 4.53
C ARG A 430 -18.86 -18.36 5.37
N ALA A 431 -19.44 -17.35 6.04
CA ALA A 431 -18.71 -16.50 6.97
C ALA A 431 -18.06 -17.35 8.09
N LYS A 432 -18.82 -18.30 8.63
CA LYS A 432 -18.34 -19.22 9.65
C LYS A 432 -17.23 -20.12 9.14
N MET A 433 -17.40 -20.71 7.95
CA MET A 433 -16.38 -21.55 7.31
C MET A 433 -15.04 -20.82 7.17
N LEU A 434 -15.06 -19.55 6.74
CA LEU A 434 -13.84 -18.76 6.56
C LEU A 434 -13.21 -18.34 7.89
N GLN A 435 -14.02 -17.96 8.89
CA GLN A 435 -13.51 -17.69 10.24
C GLN A 435 -12.89 -18.93 10.88
N ASP A 436 -13.58 -20.07 10.82
CA ASP A 436 -13.09 -21.33 11.38
C ASP A 436 -11.75 -21.72 10.71
N PHE A 437 -11.60 -21.42 9.41
CA PHE A 437 -10.34 -21.60 8.70
C PHE A 437 -9.22 -20.67 9.21
N VAL A 438 -9.52 -19.39 9.48
CA VAL A 438 -8.57 -18.46 10.13
C VAL A 438 -8.16 -19.01 11.50
N HIS A 439 -9.11 -19.37 12.36
CA HIS A 439 -8.81 -19.91 13.69
C HIS A 439 -8.00 -21.21 13.64
N GLN A 440 -8.23 -22.05 12.63
CA GLN A 440 -7.45 -23.26 12.43
C GLN A 440 -5.99 -22.97 12.05
N LYS A 441 -5.76 -21.99 11.19
CA LYS A 441 -4.43 -21.72 10.59
C LYS A 441 -3.61 -20.68 11.34
N GLU A 442 -4.28 -19.70 11.96
CA GLU A 442 -3.69 -18.53 12.62
C GLU A 442 -4.54 -18.11 13.84
N PRO A 443 -4.54 -18.91 14.94
CA PRO A 443 -5.41 -18.67 16.09
C PRO A 443 -5.00 -17.48 16.96
N SER A 444 -3.87 -16.82 16.70
CA SER A 444 -3.38 -15.74 17.56
C SER A 444 -4.08 -14.40 17.32
N ARG A 445 -4.85 -14.30 16.23
CA ARG A 445 -5.59 -13.08 15.85
C ARG A 445 -7.03 -13.43 15.47
N MET A 446 -7.88 -12.41 15.57
CA MET A 446 -9.30 -12.50 15.30
C MET A 446 -9.64 -12.30 13.82
N ALA A 447 -10.77 -12.87 13.38
CA ALA A 447 -11.36 -12.62 12.08
C ALA A 447 -12.35 -11.44 12.12
N ILE A 448 -12.46 -10.71 11.01
CA ILE A 448 -13.42 -9.62 10.83
C ILE A 448 -14.12 -9.72 9.48
N LEU A 449 -15.34 -9.21 9.42
CA LEU A 449 -16.12 -9.02 8.21
C LEU A 449 -16.59 -7.57 8.13
N SER A 450 -16.53 -6.95 6.95
CA SER A 450 -17.00 -5.58 6.73
C SER A 450 -18.42 -5.58 6.16
N ALA A 451 -19.42 -5.29 6.98
CA ALA A 451 -20.84 -5.36 6.64
C ALA A 451 -21.39 -4.00 6.16
N GLN A 452 -22.08 -4.04 5.02
CA GLN A 452 -22.69 -2.88 4.37
C GLN A 452 -24.11 -2.58 4.88
N ASN A 453 -24.68 -1.46 4.43
CA ASN A 453 -26.06 -1.09 4.77
C ASN A 453 -27.07 -2.20 4.43
N ASN A 454 -28.15 -2.32 5.21
CA ASN A 454 -29.21 -3.33 5.10
C ASN A 454 -28.78 -4.80 5.32
N HIS A 455 -27.57 -5.07 5.82
CA HIS A 455 -27.18 -6.44 6.15
C HIS A 455 -28.10 -7.07 7.21
N GLN A 456 -28.30 -8.38 7.10
CA GLN A 456 -29.00 -9.18 8.10
C GLN A 456 -28.19 -9.25 9.39
N GLU A 457 -28.84 -9.07 10.53
CA GLU A 457 -28.21 -9.12 11.85
C GLU A 457 -27.48 -10.44 12.15
N LYS A 458 -28.03 -11.56 11.67
CA LYS A 458 -27.42 -12.89 11.80
C LYS A 458 -26.12 -13.04 11.01
N PHE A 459 -25.94 -12.24 9.95
CA PHE A 459 -24.77 -12.29 9.09
C PHE A 459 -23.60 -11.52 9.70
N SER A 460 -23.84 -10.30 10.19
CA SER A 460 -22.80 -9.52 10.86
C SER A 460 -22.41 -10.10 12.23
N GLY A 461 -23.26 -10.90 12.87
CA GLY A 461 -22.97 -11.54 14.15
C GLY A 461 -22.06 -12.78 14.12
N VAL A 462 -21.45 -13.11 12.98
CA VAL A 462 -20.64 -14.36 12.84
C VAL A 462 -19.19 -14.17 13.30
N THR A 463 -18.58 -13.02 12.99
CA THR A 463 -17.13 -12.84 13.19
C THR A 463 -16.77 -12.39 14.60
N ASP A 464 -15.52 -12.65 15.02
CA ASP A 464 -14.98 -12.25 16.33
C ASP A 464 -15.12 -10.75 16.60
N VAL A 465 -14.91 -9.94 15.54
CA VAL A 465 -15.10 -8.50 15.48
C VAL A 465 -16.01 -8.19 14.28
N ILE A 466 -16.91 -7.23 14.45
CA ILE A 466 -17.84 -6.81 13.41
C ILE A 466 -17.40 -5.46 12.85
N GLY A 467 -17.17 -5.42 11.54
CA GLY A 467 -16.93 -4.21 10.78
C GLY A 467 -18.23 -3.64 10.23
N TYR A 468 -18.44 -2.35 10.44
CA TYR A 468 -19.55 -1.59 9.86
C TYR A 468 -19.00 -0.60 8.82
N ASN A 469 -19.51 -0.64 7.60
CA ASN A 469 -19.20 0.34 6.56
C ASN A 469 -20.27 1.44 6.54
N TYR A 470 -19.92 2.67 6.92
CA TYR A 470 -20.78 3.88 6.88
C TYR A 470 -22.02 3.83 7.78
N LEU A 471 -21.96 3.05 8.84
CA LEU A 471 -23.11 2.69 9.67
C LEU A 471 -22.88 2.99 11.15
N GLU A 472 -22.22 4.12 11.44
CA GLU A 472 -21.91 4.56 12.81
C GLU A 472 -23.17 4.59 13.68
N ALA A 473 -24.27 5.14 13.17
CA ALA A 473 -25.53 5.23 13.90
C ALA A 473 -26.16 3.85 14.20
N ARG A 474 -26.12 2.91 13.25
CA ARG A 474 -26.64 1.54 13.46
C ARG A 474 -25.75 0.76 14.43
N MET A 475 -24.43 0.95 14.38
CA MET A 475 -23.52 0.33 15.34
C MET A 475 -23.89 0.71 16.78
N LEU A 476 -24.29 1.97 17.04
CA LEU A 476 -24.74 2.41 18.37
C LEU A 476 -26.01 1.69 18.85
N SER A 477 -26.96 1.41 17.95
CA SER A 477 -28.18 0.66 18.30
C SER A 477 -27.90 -0.83 18.48
N ASP A 478 -27.08 -1.41 17.61
CA ASP A 478 -26.67 -2.81 17.67
C ASP A 478 -25.84 -3.12 18.94
N HIS A 479 -24.96 -2.20 19.40
CA HIS A 479 -24.23 -2.39 20.66
C HIS A 479 -25.17 -2.47 21.88
N LYS A 480 -26.27 -1.71 21.90
CA LYS A 480 -27.27 -1.82 22.98
C LYS A 480 -28.00 -3.16 22.95
N LYS A 481 -28.21 -3.71 21.75
CA LYS A 481 -28.90 -4.99 21.55
C LYS A 481 -27.98 -6.18 21.83
N PHE A 482 -26.69 -6.03 21.52
CA PHE A 482 -25.66 -7.06 21.57
C PHE A 482 -24.38 -6.55 22.25
N PRO A 483 -24.43 -6.28 23.56
CA PRO A 483 -23.30 -5.71 24.30
C PRO A 483 -22.08 -6.63 24.37
N GLU A 484 -22.22 -7.92 24.03
CA GLU A 484 -21.14 -8.89 23.95
C GLU A 484 -20.30 -8.82 22.67
N ARG A 485 -20.80 -8.13 21.64
CA ARG A 485 -20.12 -8.00 20.35
C ARG A 485 -19.02 -6.94 20.39
N ARG A 486 -18.01 -7.12 19.56
CA ARG A 486 -16.87 -6.19 19.40
C ARG A 486 -17.06 -5.39 18.12
N PHE A 487 -17.04 -4.06 18.22
CA PHE A 487 -17.45 -3.17 17.14
C PHE A 487 -16.30 -2.33 16.58
N MET A 488 -16.33 -2.12 15.27
CA MET A 488 -15.41 -1.26 14.53
C MET A 488 -16.10 -0.64 13.30
N ILE A 489 -15.70 0.57 12.92
CA ILE A 489 -16.08 1.16 11.64
C ILE A 489 -14.99 0.84 10.61
N THR A 490 -15.27 -0.08 9.69
CA THR A 490 -14.29 -0.59 8.70
C THR A 490 -14.21 0.25 7.42
N GLU A 491 -15.24 1.07 7.17
CA GLU A 491 -15.23 2.19 6.24
C GLU A 491 -16.05 3.34 6.86
N GLU A 492 -15.46 4.51 7.02
CA GLU A 492 -16.17 5.72 7.45
C GLU A 492 -16.20 6.77 6.33
N LEU A 493 -17.25 7.59 6.34
CA LEU A 493 -17.36 8.71 5.42
C LEU A 493 -16.33 9.80 5.80
N PRO A 494 -15.70 10.48 4.83
CA PRO A 494 -14.61 11.41 5.12
C PRO A 494 -15.05 12.74 5.74
N TYR A 495 -16.36 13.04 5.80
CA TYR A 495 -16.84 14.36 6.21
C TYR A 495 -18.18 14.34 6.94
N TYR A 496 -19.25 13.90 6.28
CA TYR A 496 -20.60 13.87 6.85
C TYR A 496 -20.95 12.48 7.35
N SER A 497 -21.69 12.39 8.45
CA SER A 497 -22.24 11.12 8.94
C SER A 497 -23.70 10.94 8.51
N GLY A 498 -24.17 9.70 8.56
CA GLY A 498 -25.56 9.34 8.33
C GLY A 498 -26.30 8.96 9.62
N GLU A 499 -27.58 9.33 9.69
CA GLU A 499 -28.53 8.81 10.67
C GLU A 499 -28.86 7.32 10.43
N GLU A 500 -29.32 6.65 11.49
CA GLU A 500 -29.72 5.24 11.42
C GLU A 500 -30.84 5.06 10.39
N GLY A 501 -30.68 4.09 9.48
CA GLY A 501 -31.62 3.83 8.39
C GLY A 501 -31.53 4.83 7.22
N ASN A 502 -30.76 5.92 7.35
CA ASN A 502 -30.54 6.89 6.27
C ASN A 502 -29.08 7.40 6.25
N ILE A 503 -28.21 6.60 5.64
CA ILE A 503 -26.79 6.93 5.45
C ILE A 503 -26.56 8.22 4.61
N ARG A 504 -27.61 8.70 3.91
CA ARG A 504 -27.57 9.89 3.03
C ARG A 504 -28.22 11.12 3.65
N SER A 505 -28.34 11.17 4.97
CA SER A 505 -28.87 12.34 5.69
C SER A 505 -27.88 13.50 5.83
N TYR A 506 -26.58 13.27 5.56
CA TYR A 506 -25.50 14.27 5.61
C TYR A 506 -25.52 15.14 6.87
N THR A 507 -25.56 14.51 8.04
CA THR A 507 -25.50 15.28 9.29
C THR A 507 -24.14 15.95 9.39
N PRO A 508 -24.06 17.20 9.88
CA PRO A 508 -22.81 17.95 9.93
C PRO A 508 -21.81 17.41 10.95
N TYR A 509 -22.14 16.32 11.66
CA TYR A 509 -21.24 15.67 12.60
C TYR A 509 -20.26 14.77 11.87
N ASN A 510 -18.97 14.93 12.10
CA ASN A 510 -17.98 14.05 11.48
C ASN A 510 -18.04 12.64 12.12
N PRO A 511 -18.01 11.54 11.33
CA PRO A 511 -18.01 10.17 11.85
C PRO A 511 -16.97 9.90 12.94
N TRP A 512 -15.78 10.49 12.82
CA TRP A 512 -14.71 10.32 13.80
C TRP A 512 -15.12 10.71 15.21
N ASN A 513 -15.96 11.74 15.39
CA ASN A 513 -16.39 12.11 16.74
C ASN A 513 -17.21 10.97 17.38
N ILE A 514 -18.10 10.30 16.63
CA ILE A 514 -18.86 9.16 17.14
C ILE A 514 -17.90 8.05 17.58
N ILE A 515 -16.87 7.76 16.79
CA ILE A 515 -15.85 6.75 17.11
C ILE A 515 -15.03 7.15 18.35
N ALA A 516 -14.61 8.40 18.43
CA ALA A 516 -13.77 8.91 19.50
C ALA A 516 -14.50 8.95 20.86
N GLU A 517 -15.78 9.31 20.86
CA GLU A 517 -16.60 9.46 22.07
C GLU A 517 -17.07 8.13 22.69
N ASN A 518 -17.06 7.04 21.92
CA ASN A 518 -17.60 5.75 22.36
C ASN A 518 -16.49 4.73 22.61
N GLU A 519 -16.15 4.44 23.87
CA GLU A 519 -15.01 3.55 24.23
C GLU A 519 -15.07 2.16 23.58
N PHE A 520 -16.26 1.56 23.45
CA PHE A 520 -16.45 0.22 22.89
C PHE A 520 -16.10 0.09 21.39
N VAL A 521 -15.97 1.21 20.68
CA VAL A 521 -15.62 1.24 19.26
C VAL A 521 -14.10 1.17 19.11
N ALA A 522 -13.56 0.12 18.48
CA ALA A 522 -12.12 -0.05 18.36
C ALA A 522 -11.45 1.08 17.52
N GLY A 523 -12.14 1.62 16.52
CA GLY A 523 -11.68 2.73 15.70
C GLY A 523 -12.46 2.86 14.39
N GLY A 524 -11.95 3.68 13.49
CA GLY A 524 -12.54 4.00 12.19
C GLY A 524 -11.52 4.00 11.06
N PHE A 525 -11.97 3.70 9.83
CA PHE A 525 -11.12 3.66 8.64
C PHE A 525 -11.71 4.47 7.49
N ILE A 526 -11.14 5.64 7.18
CA ILE A 526 -11.71 6.57 6.20
C ILE A 526 -11.69 5.97 4.79
N TRP A 527 -12.83 6.03 4.09
CA TRP A 527 -12.92 5.72 2.66
C TRP A 527 -12.80 6.99 1.79
N SER A 528 -11.67 7.21 1.11
CA SER A 528 -10.37 6.54 1.28
C SER A 528 -9.39 7.49 1.95
N GLY A 529 -8.24 6.98 2.41
CA GLY A 529 -7.16 7.86 2.87
C GLY A 529 -6.56 8.65 1.72
N VAL A 530 -6.33 7.98 0.59
CA VAL A 530 -5.69 8.53 -0.61
C VAL A 530 -6.61 8.23 -1.79
N ASP A 531 -6.73 9.18 -2.71
CA ASP A 531 -7.34 8.92 -4.02
C ASP A 531 -6.67 7.72 -4.72
N TYR A 532 -7.44 7.04 -5.55
CA TYR A 532 -6.99 5.85 -6.28
C TYR A 532 -7.61 5.78 -7.68
N LEU A 533 -7.00 5.01 -8.57
CA LEU A 533 -7.54 4.78 -9.92
C LEU A 533 -8.66 3.74 -9.92
N GLY A 534 -9.61 3.87 -10.85
CA GLY A 534 -10.79 3.01 -10.92
C GLY A 534 -11.98 3.53 -10.14
N GLU A 535 -13.06 2.74 -10.07
CA GLU A 535 -14.36 3.15 -9.51
C GLU A 535 -14.92 4.50 -9.98
N ALA A 536 -14.44 5.00 -11.13
CA ALA A 536 -14.70 6.34 -11.62
C ALA A 536 -16.19 6.69 -11.60
N ALA A 537 -16.51 7.84 -11.01
CA ALA A 537 -17.89 8.30 -10.83
C ALA A 537 -18.52 8.88 -12.10
N SER A 538 -17.69 9.31 -13.05
CA SER A 538 -18.10 9.94 -14.30
C SER A 538 -17.28 9.40 -15.48
N ARG A 539 -17.69 9.77 -16.69
CA ARG A 539 -16.97 9.39 -17.92
C ARG A 539 -15.62 10.09 -18.03
N GLU A 540 -15.52 11.30 -17.52
CA GLU A 540 -14.34 12.16 -17.56
C GLU A 540 -13.30 11.78 -16.49
N SER A 541 -13.75 11.17 -15.39
CA SER A 541 -12.87 10.72 -14.32
C SER A 541 -12.27 9.35 -14.61
N HIS A 542 -11.05 9.12 -14.14
CA HIS A 542 -10.35 7.84 -14.18
C HIS A 542 -10.19 7.20 -12.80
N GLY A 543 -10.72 7.81 -11.74
CA GLY A 543 -10.47 7.37 -10.37
C GLY A 543 -11.49 7.84 -9.34
N TRP A 544 -11.13 7.64 -8.08
CA TRP A 544 -11.91 8.03 -6.91
C TRP A 544 -11.28 9.27 -6.24
N PRO A 545 -11.94 10.45 -6.28
CA PRO A 545 -11.37 11.73 -5.84
C PRO A 545 -11.73 12.13 -4.40
N ASN A 546 -12.40 11.26 -3.63
CA ASN A 546 -12.94 11.61 -2.31
C ASN A 546 -11.97 11.36 -1.15
N GLY A 547 -10.69 11.05 -1.43
CA GLY A 547 -9.67 10.83 -0.40
C GLY A 547 -9.31 12.10 0.38
N LEU A 548 -8.59 11.93 1.50
CA LEU A 548 -8.00 13.04 2.25
C LEU A 548 -6.77 13.62 1.55
N PHE A 549 -6.01 12.75 0.89
CA PHE A 549 -4.91 13.10 0.02
C PHE A 549 -5.29 12.83 -1.42
N ASP A 550 -4.78 13.63 -2.36
CA ASP A 550 -4.78 13.22 -3.76
C ASP A 550 -3.79 12.09 -4.01
N ILE A 551 -3.81 11.55 -5.23
CA ILE A 551 -2.99 10.39 -5.60
C ILE A 551 -1.48 10.69 -5.60
N CYS A 552 -1.10 11.97 -5.63
CA CYS A 552 0.28 12.45 -5.51
C CYS A 552 0.75 12.61 -4.05
N MET A 553 -0.15 12.34 -3.09
CA MET A 553 0.01 12.58 -1.66
C MET A 553 0.06 14.09 -1.30
N PHE A 554 -0.58 14.95 -2.09
CA PHE A 554 -0.87 16.31 -1.62
C PHE A 554 -2.14 16.30 -0.76
N GLU A 555 -2.03 16.91 0.42
CA GLU A 555 -3.14 17.02 1.35
C GLU A 555 -4.23 17.94 0.81
N LYS A 556 -5.48 17.47 0.84
CA LYS A 556 -6.65 18.26 0.43
C LYS A 556 -7.20 19.05 1.61
N PRO A 557 -7.91 20.17 1.39
CA PRO A 557 -8.42 21.01 2.49
C PRO A 557 -9.29 20.26 3.52
N ARG A 558 -10.04 19.23 3.09
CA ARG A 558 -10.85 18.39 4.00
C ARG A 558 -10.05 17.61 5.03
N ALA A 559 -8.78 17.33 4.76
CA ALA A 559 -7.92 16.57 5.65
C ALA A 559 -7.59 17.34 6.93
N ALA A 560 -7.79 18.67 6.97
CA ALA A 560 -7.46 19.45 8.15
C ALA A 560 -8.19 18.98 9.42
N TYR A 561 -9.41 18.45 9.31
CA TYR A 561 -10.19 18.00 10.46
C TYR A 561 -9.53 16.79 11.15
N HIS A 562 -9.28 15.70 10.42
CA HIS A 562 -8.64 14.54 11.04
C HIS A 562 -7.19 14.85 11.45
N ARG A 563 -6.46 15.73 10.73
CA ARG A 563 -5.14 16.20 11.17
C ARG A 563 -5.21 16.84 12.55
N ALA A 564 -6.17 17.73 12.78
CA ALA A 564 -6.37 18.38 14.07
C ALA A 564 -6.77 17.36 15.16
N MET A 565 -7.62 16.38 14.84
CA MET A 565 -8.17 15.45 15.82
C MET A 565 -7.23 14.26 16.11
N TRP A 566 -6.35 13.92 15.19
CA TRP A 566 -5.44 12.78 15.29
C TRP A 566 -4.05 13.16 15.76
N ASN A 567 -3.71 14.45 15.71
CA ASN A 567 -2.42 14.98 16.14
C ASN A 567 -2.57 15.89 17.36
N ASN A 568 -1.65 15.76 18.32
CA ASN A 568 -1.64 16.58 19.53
C ASN A 568 -0.88 17.91 19.35
N LYS A 569 -0.19 18.11 18.21
CA LYS A 569 0.46 19.38 17.90
C LYS A 569 -0.62 20.46 17.67
N PRO A 570 -0.51 21.64 18.31
CA PRO A 570 -1.41 22.75 18.03
C PRO A 570 -1.44 23.09 16.55
N LEU A 571 -2.63 23.13 15.97
CA LEU A 571 -2.87 23.38 14.57
C LEU A 571 -4.08 24.30 14.42
N VAL A 572 -3.96 25.27 13.52
CA VAL A 572 -5.07 26.00 12.93
C VAL A 572 -4.87 26.00 11.42
N SER A 573 -5.94 25.76 10.66
CA SER A 573 -5.94 25.88 9.20
C SER A 573 -7.07 26.79 8.76
N ILE A 574 -6.95 27.36 7.56
CA ILE A 574 -8.01 28.14 6.91
C ILE A 574 -8.42 27.41 5.64
N ALA A 575 -9.73 27.21 5.48
CA ALA A 575 -10.35 26.86 4.21
C ALA A 575 -11.61 27.71 4.02
N PHE A 576 -12.17 27.79 2.82
CA PHE A 576 -13.43 28.50 2.58
C PHE A 576 -14.23 27.79 1.51
N LEU A 577 -15.55 27.99 1.53
CA LEU A 577 -16.44 27.42 0.54
C LEU A 577 -16.31 28.20 -0.77
N ASP A 578 -15.77 27.55 -1.79
CA ASP A 578 -15.59 28.11 -3.12
C ASP A 578 -16.55 27.43 -4.10
N PRO A 579 -17.69 28.06 -4.41
CA PRO A 579 -18.64 27.51 -5.37
C PRO A 579 -18.08 27.43 -6.81
N SER A 580 -17.03 28.19 -7.12
CA SER A 580 -16.42 28.27 -8.45
C SER A 580 -15.37 27.18 -8.72
N LEU A 581 -14.99 26.39 -7.71
CA LEU A 581 -14.03 25.29 -7.88
C LEU A 581 -14.47 24.28 -8.94
N ASP A 582 -13.55 23.99 -9.86
CA ASP A 582 -13.65 22.92 -10.86
C ASP A 582 -12.89 21.68 -10.39
N ILE A 583 -13.55 20.89 -9.55
CA ILE A 583 -13.03 19.64 -8.98
C ILE A 583 -13.86 18.45 -9.44
N ASP A 584 -13.21 17.28 -9.48
CA ASP A 584 -13.93 16.02 -9.52
C ASP A 584 -14.67 15.81 -8.19
N HIS A 585 -16.00 15.70 -8.25
CA HIS A 585 -16.86 15.55 -7.07
C HIS A 585 -17.06 14.09 -6.67
N GLY A 586 -16.64 13.13 -7.51
CA GLY A 586 -16.76 11.72 -7.25
C GLY A 586 -18.21 11.28 -7.02
N ARG A 587 -18.40 10.29 -6.15
CA ARG A 587 -19.73 9.75 -5.85
C ARG A 587 -20.43 10.53 -4.74
N ASP A 588 -21.75 10.63 -4.87
CA ASP A 588 -22.61 11.44 -4.02
C ASP A 588 -22.43 11.18 -2.52
N LEU A 589 -22.45 9.91 -2.09
CA LEU A 589 -22.38 9.54 -0.66
C LEU A 589 -21.13 10.06 0.08
N TRP A 590 -19.98 10.17 -0.61
CA TRP A 590 -18.70 10.63 -0.04
C TRP A 590 -18.40 12.10 -0.36
N GLN A 591 -19.42 12.84 -0.79
CA GLN A 591 -19.27 14.26 -1.09
C GLN A 591 -18.99 15.09 0.16
N TRP A 592 -18.42 16.25 -0.10
CA TRP A 592 -18.05 17.27 0.86
C TRP A 592 -18.30 18.64 0.22
N PRO A 593 -18.36 19.73 1.00
CA PRO A 593 -18.43 21.07 0.43
C PRO A 593 -17.24 21.36 -0.48
N LYS A 594 -17.43 22.14 -1.54
CA LYS A 594 -16.29 22.63 -2.33
C LYS A 594 -15.44 23.57 -1.47
N MET A 595 -14.36 23.07 -0.87
CA MET A 595 -13.46 23.90 -0.05
C MET A 595 -12.13 24.14 -0.75
N ALA A 596 -11.68 25.38 -0.70
CA ALA A 596 -10.39 25.83 -1.21
C ALA A 596 -9.47 26.28 -0.07
N SER A 597 -8.16 26.24 -0.33
CA SER A 597 -7.10 26.75 0.55
C SER A 597 -6.22 27.79 -0.15
N HIS A 598 -6.82 28.64 -1.00
CA HIS A 598 -6.19 29.78 -1.68
C HIS A 598 -7.11 31.00 -1.64
N TRP A 599 -6.62 32.24 -1.56
CA TRP A 599 -7.52 33.40 -1.47
C TRP A 599 -7.77 34.10 -2.81
N ASN A 600 -8.21 33.33 -3.82
CA ASN A 600 -8.42 33.78 -5.20
C ASN A 600 -9.80 33.34 -5.72
N LEU A 601 -10.80 34.21 -5.58
CA LEU A 601 -12.12 34.04 -6.20
C LEU A 601 -12.29 34.96 -7.42
N PRO A 602 -13.11 34.57 -8.42
CA PRO A 602 -13.45 35.41 -9.56
C PRO A 602 -14.01 36.77 -9.16
N ARG A 603 -13.82 37.79 -10.01
CA ARG A 603 -14.28 39.17 -9.74
C ARG A 603 -15.77 39.28 -9.41
N THR A 604 -16.59 38.36 -9.91
CA THR A 604 -18.03 38.28 -9.62
C THR A 604 -18.33 38.11 -8.13
N TYR A 605 -17.40 37.57 -7.33
CA TYR A 605 -17.56 37.37 -5.89
C TYR A 605 -17.10 38.57 -5.04
N PHE A 606 -16.56 39.65 -5.63
CA PHE A 606 -16.04 40.78 -4.85
C PHE A 606 -17.13 41.41 -3.98
N GLY A 607 -16.96 41.33 -2.66
CA GLY A 607 -17.87 41.88 -1.66
C GLY A 607 -19.04 40.97 -1.31
N GLN A 608 -19.16 39.81 -1.95
CA GLN A 608 -20.09 38.78 -1.51
C GLN A 608 -19.57 38.14 -0.23
N VAL A 609 -20.48 37.77 0.67
CA VAL A 609 -20.14 37.06 1.90
C VAL A 609 -19.75 35.62 1.55
N ILE A 610 -18.54 35.23 1.92
CA ILE A 610 -18.01 33.89 1.76
C ILE A 610 -17.91 33.24 3.14
N GLN A 611 -18.31 31.97 3.21
CA GLN A 611 -18.13 31.16 4.40
C GLN A 611 -16.68 30.68 4.46
N VAL A 612 -15.96 31.13 5.48
CA VAL A 612 -14.58 30.75 5.79
C VAL A 612 -14.62 29.86 7.04
N CYS A 613 -13.87 28.77 7.03
CA CYS A 613 -13.77 27.83 8.11
C CYS A 613 -12.35 27.85 8.68
N THR A 614 -12.22 27.87 9.99
CA THR A 614 -10.96 27.53 10.66
C THR A 614 -11.09 26.21 11.39
N ILE A 615 -10.31 25.22 10.96
CA ILE A 615 -10.27 23.88 11.54
C ILE A 615 -9.05 23.82 12.47
N THR A 616 -9.27 23.39 13.72
CA THR A 616 -8.25 23.57 14.77
C THR A 616 -8.41 22.56 15.90
N ASN A 617 -7.32 22.30 16.62
CA ASN A 617 -7.36 21.67 17.95
C ASN A 617 -6.96 22.66 19.07
N CYS A 618 -6.81 23.94 18.74
CA CYS A 618 -6.60 25.00 19.72
C CYS A 618 -7.91 25.38 20.42
N GLU A 619 -7.84 25.94 21.62
CA GLU A 619 -9.00 26.33 22.43
C GLU A 619 -9.77 27.52 21.83
N GLU A 620 -9.04 28.49 21.27
CA GLU A 620 -9.61 29.68 20.65
C GLU A 620 -8.90 30.03 19.33
N VAL A 621 -9.59 30.71 18.42
CA VAL A 621 -9.00 31.26 17.19
C VAL A 621 -9.38 32.73 17.02
N GLU A 622 -8.39 33.57 16.72
CA GLU A 622 -8.63 34.93 16.23
C GLU A 622 -8.37 35.00 14.73
N MET A 623 -9.35 35.52 13.97
CA MET A 623 -9.28 35.68 12.53
C MET A 623 -8.96 37.14 12.18
N PHE A 624 -8.14 37.36 11.17
CA PHE A 624 -7.78 38.66 10.64
C PHE A 624 -8.01 38.69 9.13
N MET A 625 -8.60 39.78 8.65
CA MET A 625 -8.72 40.07 7.23
C MET A 625 -7.97 41.37 6.94
N ASN A 626 -6.95 41.30 6.09
CA ASN A 626 -6.09 42.45 5.75
C ASN A 626 -5.55 43.17 6.99
N GLY A 627 -5.11 42.40 8.00
CA GLY A 627 -4.58 42.90 9.27
C GLY A 627 -5.62 43.41 10.27
N LYS A 628 -6.92 43.42 9.92
CA LYS A 628 -7.99 43.80 10.85
C LYS A 628 -8.59 42.55 11.49
N SER A 629 -8.64 42.53 12.82
CA SER A 629 -9.32 41.47 13.57
C SER A 629 -10.80 41.41 13.20
N MET A 630 -11.27 40.19 12.92
CA MET A 630 -12.66 39.81 12.68
C MET A 630 -13.30 39.22 13.95
N GLY A 631 -12.56 39.21 15.06
CA GLY A 631 -12.97 38.67 16.34
C GLY A 631 -12.24 37.39 16.72
N LYS A 632 -12.37 37.04 17.99
CA LYS A 632 -11.84 35.82 18.59
C LYS A 632 -12.99 34.92 19.01
N GLN A 633 -12.92 33.64 18.66
CA GLN A 633 -13.98 32.65 18.88
C GLN A 633 -13.42 31.46 19.66
N LYS A 634 -14.25 30.83 20.49
CA LYS A 634 -13.91 29.60 21.20
C LYS A 634 -14.26 28.41 20.33
N THR A 635 -13.32 27.49 20.17
CA THR A 635 -13.49 26.29 19.34
C THR A 635 -14.64 25.41 19.84
N ALA A 636 -14.80 25.31 21.15
CA ALA A 636 -15.84 24.48 21.79
C ALA A 636 -17.29 24.93 21.50
N ASP A 637 -17.49 26.15 20.98
CA ASP A 637 -18.81 26.65 20.61
C ASP A 637 -19.28 26.14 19.22
N PHE A 638 -18.43 25.38 18.51
CA PHE A 638 -18.67 24.95 17.13
C PHE A 638 -18.53 23.43 16.95
N THR A 639 -19.42 22.86 16.15
CA THR A 639 -19.37 21.45 15.75
C THR A 639 -18.04 21.11 15.05
N ASN A 640 -17.51 19.91 15.30
CA ASN A 640 -16.28 19.38 14.68
C ASN A 640 -15.05 20.29 14.84
N ASN A 641 -14.96 21.07 15.92
CA ASN A 641 -13.87 22.03 16.13
C ASN A 641 -13.59 22.91 14.89
N THR A 642 -14.65 23.25 14.17
CA THR A 642 -14.61 24.01 12.91
C THR A 642 -15.36 25.32 13.11
N ILE A 643 -14.62 26.39 13.37
CA ILE A 643 -15.20 27.72 13.57
C ILE A 643 -15.59 28.30 12.21
N ILE A 644 -16.81 28.83 12.11
CA ILE A 644 -17.37 29.39 10.89
C ILE A 644 -17.34 30.92 10.95
N TRP A 645 -16.78 31.53 9.92
CA TRP A 645 -16.70 32.97 9.71
C TRP A 645 -17.44 33.35 8.43
N ASN A 646 -18.16 34.46 8.43
CA ASN A 646 -18.86 34.98 7.24
C ASN A 646 -18.21 36.30 6.84
N ILE A 647 -17.34 36.27 5.84
CA ILE A 647 -16.44 37.38 5.50
C ILE A 647 -16.71 37.85 4.07
N PRO A 648 -16.97 39.15 3.82
CA PRO A 648 -17.06 39.69 2.47
C PRO A 648 -15.73 39.50 1.74
N TYR A 649 -15.74 38.84 0.58
CA TYR A 649 -14.50 38.59 -0.16
C TYR A 649 -13.88 39.90 -0.67
N ARG A 650 -12.62 40.09 -0.33
CA ARG A 650 -11.71 41.08 -0.93
C ARG A 650 -10.36 40.42 -1.14
N PRO A 651 -9.69 40.67 -2.29
CA PRO A 651 -8.28 40.33 -2.45
C PRO A 651 -7.44 40.86 -1.29
N GLY A 652 -6.43 40.10 -0.89
CA GLY A 652 -5.53 40.43 0.21
C GLY A 652 -5.15 39.20 1.04
N THR A 653 -5.20 39.30 2.37
CA THR A 653 -4.80 38.24 3.28
C THR A 653 -5.90 37.86 4.27
N LEU A 654 -6.03 36.55 4.52
CA LEU A 654 -6.71 35.99 5.67
C LEU A 654 -5.66 35.35 6.58
N GLU A 655 -5.70 35.64 7.87
CA GLU A 655 -4.80 35.06 8.86
C GLU A 655 -5.59 34.57 10.06
N ALA A 656 -5.29 33.37 10.54
CA ALA A 656 -5.90 32.77 11.69
C ALA A 656 -4.81 32.44 12.70
N LYS A 657 -5.05 32.80 13.96
CA LYS A 657 -4.14 32.55 15.08
C LYS A 657 -4.85 31.68 16.11
N GLY A 658 -4.29 30.52 16.40
CA GLY A 658 -4.78 29.58 17.40
C GLY A 658 -4.17 29.87 18.77
N TYR A 659 -5.00 29.83 19.81
CA TYR A 659 -4.60 30.10 21.19
C TYR A 659 -4.98 28.96 22.12
N ASN A 660 -4.05 28.62 23.03
CA ASN A 660 -4.29 27.77 24.20
C ASN A 660 -3.83 28.53 25.44
N ASP A 661 -4.61 28.53 26.52
CA ASP A 661 -4.33 29.28 27.74
C ASP A 661 -4.01 30.78 27.46
N GLY A 662 -4.66 31.35 26.45
CA GLY A 662 -4.45 32.73 26.00
C GLY A 662 -3.13 33.00 25.26
N LYS A 663 -2.29 32.00 25.00
CA LYS A 663 -1.03 32.13 24.23
C LYS A 663 -1.21 31.69 22.78
N GLU A 664 -0.66 32.45 21.84
CA GLU A 664 -0.59 32.06 20.43
C GLU A 664 0.30 30.81 20.30
N VAL A 665 -0.25 29.71 19.77
CA VAL A 665 0.44 28.41 19.63
C VAL A 665 0.44 27.89 18.19
N ALA A 666 -0.38 28.45 17.32
CA ALA A 666 -0.45 28.12 15.89
C ALA A 666 -0.87 29.35 15.08
N ALA A 667 -0.42 29.45 13.84
CA ALA A 667 -0.87 30.47 12.91
C ALA A 667 -0.94 29.91 11.48
N TYR A 668 -1.89 30.40 10.69
CA TYR A 668 -2.04 30.03 9.29
C TYR A 668 -2.52 31.23 8.47
N GLN A 669 -2.02 31.37 7.25
CA GLN A 669 -2.35 32.51 6.39
C GLN A 669 -2.66 32.05 4.97
N LEU A 670 -3.71 32.62 4.39
CA LEU A 670 -3.99 32.58 2.96
C LEU A 670 -3.79 33.98 2.38
N ALA A 671 -3.21 34.06 1.19
CA ALA A 671 -3.02 35.33 0.48
C ALA A 671 -3.49 35.20 -0.96
N THR A 672 -4.04 36.28 -1.51
CA THR A 672 -4.35 36.36 -2.94
C THR A 672 -3.06 36.41 -3.74
N SER A 673 -2.88 35.42 -4.63
CA SER A 673 -1.77 35.36 -5.57
C SER A 673 -2.09 36.13 -6.87
N LYS A 674 -1.05 36.53 -7.60
CA LYS A 674 -1.14 36.97 -8.99
C LYS A 674 -1.02 35.74 -9.93
N ASP A 675 -0.79 36.02 -11.21
CA ASP A 675 -0.50 35.01 -12.23
C ASP A 675 0.86 34.33 -11.95
N THR A 676 1.03 33.11 -12.45
CA THR A 676 2.26 32.35 -12.22
C THR A 676 3.46 33.03 -12.88
N ASP A 677 4.50 33.24 -12.07
CA ASP A 677 5.80 33.72 -12.51
C ASP A 677 6.90 32.67 -12.38
N SER A 678 6.84 31.79 -11.38
CA SER A 678 7.90 30.81 -11.15
C SER A 678 7.38 29.49 -10.61
N LEU A 679 8.27 28.49 -10.55
CA LEU A 679 8.00 27.24 -9.85
C LEU A 679 9.18 26.87 -8.94
N ILE A 680 8.91 26.05 -7.93
CA ILE A 680 9.93 25.43 -7.08
C ILE A 680 9.88 23.91 -7.29
N LEU A 681 11.07 23.30 -7.43
CA LEU A 681 11.27 21.86 -7.44
C LEU A 681 11.79 21.40 -6.08
N THR A 682 11.04 20.53 -5.41
CA THR A 682 11.40 20.00 -4.07
C THR A 682 11.52 18.48 -4.13
N PRO A 683 12.73 17.94 -4.35
CA PRO A 683 12.97 16.50 -4.20
C PRO A 683 12.80 16.08 -2.74
N ASP A 684 12.12 14.97 -2.47
CA ASP A 684 12.12 14.35 -1.15
C ASP A 684 13.52 13.88 -0.75
N ARG A 685 14.31 13.44 -1.74
CA ARG A 685 15.68 12.98 -1.59
C ARG A 685 16.53 13.40 -2.78
N THR A 686 17.71 13.97 -2.50
CA THR A 686 18.74 14.30 -3.51
C THR A 686 19.81 13.22 -3.64
N MET A 687 19.82 12.23 -2.75
CA MET A 687 20.71 11.06 -2.79
C MET A 687 19.89 9.77 -2.70
N ILE A 688 20.05 8.90 -3.69
CA ILE A 688 19.35 7.63 -3.82
C ILE A 688 20.33 6.48 -4.07
N LYS A 689 19.92 5.24 -3.82
CA LYS A 689 20.71 4.05 -4.10
C LYS A 689 20.72 3.76 -5.60
N ALA A 690 21.88 3.37 -6.12
CA ALA A 690 22.08 2.97 -7.50
C ALA A 690 21.75 1.48 -7.72
N ASP A 691 20.56 1.07 -7.28
CA ASP A 691 20.10 -0.33 -7.31
C ASP A 691 19.11 -0.61 -8.45
N GLY A 692 18.70 0.41 -9.21
CA GLY A 692 17.69 0.27 -10.26
C GLY A 692 16.25 0.30 -9.76
N GLN A 693 16.02 0.48 -8.46
CA GLN A 693 14.69 0.48 -7.84
C GLN A 693 14.37 1.77 -7.09
N ASP A 694 15.38 2.38 -6.43
CA ASP A 694 15.19 3.55 -5.58
C ASP A 694 14.70 4.79 -6.35
N LEU A 695 13.90 5.61 -5.67
CA LEU A 695 13.17 6.73 -6.25
C LEU A 695 13.52 8.06 -5.59
N SER A 696 13.39 9.13 -6.38
CA SER A 696 13.22 10.50 -5.89
C SER A 696 11.89 11.05 -6.40
N HIS A 697 11.08 11.59 -5.49
CA HIS A 697 9.82 12.26 -5.78
C HIS A 697 10.03 13.76 -5.71
N ILE A 698 9.84 14.46 -6.82
CA ILE A 698 10.09 15.89 -6.95
C ILE A 698 8.74 16.60 -7.01
N ALA A 699 8.35 17.21 -5.88
CA ALA A 699 7.15 18.02 -5.80
C ALA A 699 7.36 19.36 -6.51
N ILE A 700 6.35 19.80 -7.24
CA ILE A 700 6.33 21.08 -7.97
C ILE A 700 5.23 21.94 -7.38
N GLN A 701 5.56 23.20 -7.07
CA GLN A 701 4.60 24.24 -6.68
C GLN A 701 4.85 25.50 -7.52
N LEU A 702 3.79 26.05 -8.11
CA LEU A 702 3.81 27.34 -8.82
C LEU A 702 3.71 28.51 -7.84
N TYR A 703 4.39 29.60 -8.18
CA TYR A 703 4.44 30.84 -7.41
C TYR A 703 4.24 32.07 -8.32
N ASP A 704 3.71 33.14 -7.75
CA ASP A 704 3.66 34.45 -8.40
C ASP A 704 4.96 35.24 -8.19
N GLU A 705 5.05 36.44 -8.79
CA GLU A 705 6.21 37.33 -8.67
C GLU A 705 6.46 37.85 -7.23
N ASP A 706 5.47 37.76 -6.34
CA ASP A 706 5.57 38.15 -4.93
C ASP A 706 5.95 36.95 -4.03
N GLY A 707 6.16 35.76 -4.60
CA GLY A 707 6.49 34.53 -3.88
C GLY A 707 5.31 33.86 -3.19
N LYS A 708 4.06 34.11 -3.62
CA LYS A 708 2.87 33.44 -3.09
C LYS A 708 2.51 32.21 -3.93
N PRO A 709 2.11 31.08 -3.31
CA PRO A 709 1.65 29.91 -4.04
C PRO A 709 0.44 30.24 -4.93
N VAL A 710 0.49 29.82 -6.19
CA VAL A 710 -0.59 30.01 -7.17
C VAL A 710 -1.38 28.73 -7.30
N GLN A 711 -2.72 28.82 -7.29
CA GLN A 711 -3.63 27.69 -7.54
C GLN A 711 -4.61 27.93 -8.70
N THR A 712 -4.61 29.13 -9.30
CA THR A 712 -5.62 29.55 -10.28
C THR A 712 -5.07 29.80 -11.69
N ASP A 713 -3.76 29.77 -11.89
CA ASP A 713 -3.10 29.96 -13.18
C ASP A 713 -2.17 28.76 -13.50
N ASP A 714 -2.79 27.59 -13.62
CA ASP A 714 -2.08 26.35 -13.93
C ASP A 714 -1.31 26.42 -15.26
N LYS A 715 -0.08 25.89 -15.25
CA LYS A 715 0.84 25.89 -16.40
C LYS A 715 1.11 24.49 -16.91
N GLU A 716 1.36 24.40 -18.20
CA GLU A 716 1.83 23.16 -18.80
C GLU A 716 3.33 22.95 -18.51
N LEU A 717 3.68 21.75 -18.08
CA LEU A 717 5.05 21.33 -17.78
C LEU A 717 5.50 20.24 -18.74
N THR A 718 6.77 20.29 -19.16
CA THR A 718 7.44 19.20 -19.89
C THR A 718 8.71 18.79 -19.15
N VAL A 719 8.87 17.49 -18.92
CA VAL A 719 9.97 16.94 -18.11
C VAL A 719 10.96 16.18 -18.99
N THR A 720 12.25 16.41 -18.76
CA THR A 720 13.35 15.66 -19.36
C THR A 720 14.31 15.18 -18.27
N VAL A 721 14.77 13.93 -18.38
CA VAL A 721 15.74 13.34 -17.46
C VAL A 721 16.95 12.88 -18.24
N GLU A 722 18.13 13.35 -17.84
CA GLU A 722 19.43 13.00 -18.45
C GLU A 722 20.39 12.42 -17.42
N GLY A 723 21.34 11.60 -17.84
CA GLY A 723 22.37 11.01 -16.98
C GLY A 723 22.03 9.60 -16.48
N ASP A 724 22.52 9.25 -15.28
CA ASP A 724 22.44 7.89 -14.72
C ASP A 724 21.12 7.64 -13.95
N GLY A 725 20.00 7.97 -14.59
CA GLY A 725 18.65 7.83 -14.05
C GLY A 725 17.60 7.72 -15.16
N ARG A 726 16.35 7.45 -14.78
CA ARG A 726 15.22 7.41 -15.73
C ARG A 726 13.98 8.09 -15.19
N PHE A 727 13.21 8.67 -16.10
CA PHE A 727 11.86 9.18 -15.84
C PHE A 727 10.89 8.02 -15.63
N LEU A 728 10.06 8.07 -14.59
CA LEU A 728 8.96 7.12 -14.39
C LEU A 728 7.59 7.72 -14.66
N GLY A 729 7.36 8.99 -14.32
CA GLY A 729 6.07 9.61 -14.55
C GLY A 729 5.97 11.04 -14.04
N ILE A 730 4.96 11.75 -14.54
CA ILE A 730 4.47 13.02 -14.01
C ILE A 730 2.97 12.90 -13.75
N ASP A 731 2.55 13.39 -12.59
CA ASP A 731 1.16 13.42 -12.16
C ASP A 731 0.85 14.75 -11.46
N ASN A 732 -0.43 15.11 -11.34
CA ASN A 732 -0.87 16.37 -10.74
C ASN A 732 -2.04 16.19 -9.75
N GLY A 733 -2.57 14.97 -9.61
CA GLY A 733 -3.71 14.70 -8.73
C GLY A 733 -5.09 14.89 -9.38
N ASP A 734 -5.19 15.44 -10.60
CA ASP A 734 -6.47 15.52 -11.32
C ASP A 734 -6.76 14.18 -12.03
N LEU A 735 -7.69 13.42 -11.46
CA LEU A 735 -8.14 12.14 -12.01
C LEU A 735 -8.92 12.28 -13.31
N ARG A 736 -9.17 13.51 -13.80
CA ARG A 736 -9.82 13.79 -15.10
C ARG A 736 -8.83 14.12 -16.21
N ARG A 737 -7.55 13.78 -16.01
CA ARG A 737 -6.49 13.97 -17.02
C ARG A 737 -6.89 13.35 -18.36
N LYS A 738 -6.61 14.05 -19.46
CA LYS A 738 -7.02 13.63 -20.81
C LYS A 738 -6.04 12.67 -21.50
N ASN A 739 -4.77 12.75 -21.13
CA ASN A 739 -3.69 12.01 -21.76
C ASN A 739 -3.22 10.87 -20.86
N SER A 740 -2.72 9.80 -21.48
CA SER A 740 -2.10 8.65 -20.79
C SER A 740 -1.04 9.07 -19.76
N PHE A 741 -0.80 8.21 -18.78
CA PHE A 741 0.24 8.38 -17.76
C PHE A 741 1.67 8.24 -18.31
N SER A 742 1.85 7.71 -19.52
CA SER A 742 3.16 7.50 -20.15
C SER A 742 3.84 8.77 -20.68
N GLY A 743 3.11 9.89 -20.76
CA GLY A 743 3.65 11.16 -21.26
C GLY A 743 4.55 11.89 -20.25
N ASN A 744 5.50 12.67 -20.76
CA ASN A 744 6.36 13.55 -19.95
C ASN A 744 5.84 15.01 -19.89
N ARG A 745 4.62 15.25 -20.37
CA ARG A 745 4.01 16.58 -20.47
C ARG A 745 2.64 16.58 -19.80
N LEU A 746 2.44 17.48 -18.83
CA LEU A 746 1.22 17.56 -18.03
C LEU A 746 0.98 18.99 -17.57
N LYS A 747 -0.29 19.42 -17.55
CA LYS A 747 -0.69 20.69 -16.94
C LYS A 747 -0.73 20.54 -15.43
N THR A 748 -0.23 21.49 -14.65
CA THR A 748 -0.42 21.48 -13.20
C THR A 748 -1.90 21.48 -12.84
N TYR A 749 -2.21 21.06 -11.62
CA TYR A 749 -3.55 21.16 -11.05
C TYR A 749 -3.45 21.84 -9.69
N PHE A 750 -4.17 22.94 -9.52
CA PHE A 750 -4.02 23.84 -8.36
C PHE A 750 -2.56 24.25 -8.11
N GLY A 751 -1.84 24.51 -9.19
CA GLY A 751 -0.44 24.90 -9.23
C GLY A 751 0.53 23.83 -8.75
N LYS A 752 0.11 22.55 -8.72
CA LYS A 752 0.94 21.44 -8.26
C LYS A 752 1.13 20.37 -9.32
N ALA A 753 2.26 19.68 -9.21
CA ALA A 753 2.57 18.43 -9.92
C ALA A 753 3.62 17.63 -9.13
N LEU A 754 3.78 16.36 -9.46
CA LEU A 754 4.76 15.45 -8.90
C LEU A 754 5.49 14.75 -10.03
N VAL A 755 6.82 14.82 -10.04
CA VAL A 755 7.69 14.08 -10.95
C VAL A 755 8.35 12.94 -10.19
N VAL A 756 8.36 11.75 -10.79
CA VAL A 756 9.02 10.57 -10.21
C VAL A 756 10.18 10.16 -11.11
N VAL A 757 11.37 10.03 -10.53
CA VAL A 757 12.57 9.54 -11.19
C VAL A 757 13.17 8.36 -10.43
N GLN A 758 13.81 7.47 -11.15
CA GLN A 758 14.38 6.24 -10.62
C GLN A 758 15.86 6.12 -10.95
N SER A 759 16.61 5.55 -10.00
CA SER A 759 18.02 5.19 -10.22
C SER A 759 18.19 4.14 -11.30
N LEU A 760 19.36 4.12 -11.93
CA LEU A 760 19.84 2.93 -12.64
C LEU A 760 20.65 2.06 -11.68
N ARG A 761 21.04 0.86 -12.12
CA ARG A 761 22.01 -0.03 -11.43
C ARG A 761 23.45 0.48 -11.48
N LYS A 762 23.63 1.75 -11.78
CA LYS A 762 24.91 2.42 -11.99
C LYS A 762 24.88 3.73 -11.20
N ALA A 763 25.84 3.87 -10.29
CA ALA A 763 26.05 5.10 -9.55
C ALA A 763 26.47 6.23 -10.49
N GLY A 764 25.96 7.42 -10.23
CA GLY A 764 26.20 8.59 -11.05
C GLY A 764 25.24 9.73 -10.73
N THR A 765 25.10 10.64 -11.66
CA THR A 765 24.27 11.83 -11.50
C THR A 765 23.17 11.80 -12.55
N MET A 766 21.94 12.12 -12.15
CA MET A 766 20.86 12.44 -13.08
C MET A 766 20.41 13.89 -12.90
N THR A 767 20.10 14.54 -14.02
CA THR A 767 19.61 15.91 -14.08
C THR A 767 18.17 15.88 -14.56
N VAL A 768 17.26 16.42 -13.75
CA VAL A 768 15.84 16.54 -14.06
C VAL A 768 15.57 17.98 -14.45
N SER A 769 15.17 18.18 -15.71
CA SER A 769 14.82 19.48 -16.27
C SER A 769 13.31 19.58 -16.46
N VAL A 770 12.71 20.66 -15.99
CA VAL A 770 11.28 20.97 -16.10
C VAL A 770 11.11 22.27 -16.86
N GLU A 771 10.59 22.18 -18.09
CA GLU A 771 10.16 23.32 -18.89
C GLU A 771 8.75 23.71 -18.49
N MET A 772 8.52 25.00 -18.24
CA MET A 772 7.20 25.56 -17.93
C MET A 772 6.75 26.47 -19.07
N GLU A 773 5.50 26.31 -19.50
CA GLU A 773 4.86 27.18 -20.48
C GLU A 773 5.08 28.68 -20.15
N GLY A 774 5.51 29.45 -21.14
CA GLY A 774 5.77 30.88 -20.99
C GLY A 774 7.12 31.25 -20.38
N LYS A 775 7.99 30.29 -20.03
CA LYS A 775 9.37 30.55 -19.56
C LYS A 775 10.41 30.00 -20.54
N ALA A 776 11.46 30.78 -20.75
CA ALA A 776 12.52 30.46 -21.70
C ALA A 776 13.61 29.53 -21.14
N THR A 777 13.75 29.44 -19.81
CA THR A 777 14.78 28.65 -19.14
C THR A 777 14.14 27.53 -18.33
N PRO A 778 14.57 26.27 -18.50
CA PRO A 778 14.06 25.16 -17.69
C PRO A 778 14.53 25.27 -16.24
N TYR A 779 13.70 24.79 -15.33
CA TYR A 779 14.04 24.59 -13.93
C TYR A 779 14.75 23.24 -13.79
N VAL A 780 15.82 23.20 -13.00
CA VAL A 780 16.69 22.01 -12.95
C VAL A 780 16.93 21.58 -11.51
N VAL A 781 16.88 20.29 -11.27
CA VAL A 781 17.34 19.66 -10.02
C VAL A 781 18.23 18.46 -10.34
N THR A 782 19.25 18.24 -9.51
CA THR A 782 20.20 17.14 -9.66
C THR A 782 20.01 16.13 -8.55
N ILE A 783 19.93 14.84 -8.93
CA ILE A 783 19.84 13.71 -8.01
C ILE A 783 21.09 12.83 -8.19
N GLN A 784 21.70 12.44 -7.07
CA GLN A 784 22.88 11.57 -7.04
C GLN A 784 22.45 10.14 -6.72
N SER A 785 22.84 9.18 -7.57
CA SER A 785 22.72 7.76 -7.28
C SER A 785 24.06 7.22 -6.76
N VAL A 786 24.05 6.62 -5.58
CA VAL A 786 25.26 6.13 -4.87
C VAL A 786 25.18 4.62 -4.64
N ARG A 787 26.34 3.97 -4.49
CA ARG A 787 26.41 2.52 -4.28
C ARG A 787 25.99 2.10 -2.88
#